data_AF-A0A3L7U5S8-F1
#
_entry.id   AF-A0A3L7U5S8-F1
#
_cell.length_a   1.000
_cell.length_b   1.000
_cell.length_c   1.000
_cell.angle_alpha   90.00
_cell.angle_beta   90.00
_cell.angle_gamma   90.00
#
_symmetry.space_group_name_H-M   'P 1'
#
loop_
_entity.id
_entity.type
_entity.pdbx_description
1 polymer ?
#
loop_
_entity_poly.entity_id
_entity_poly.type
_entity_poly.pdbx_seq_one_letter_code
_entity_poly.pdbx_strand_id
1 'polypeptide(L)'
;MCPTHASKFSADDGLQLALNNQHAGIGNKVISLWLVAGMYPLTNYHSLQTISAGFKVERNITMRIGLPSSPASHRWNGFLIAFAIFASPVFAEDATDVTSVVVAAVKDHKLSINATNEKFGDTAPGVPKKLHVDYSIGDEKLQSEVNEGGKIEIVAPEGQELLILKAVYGPADGSKPVSLENAAEVLDTLPGFTIEHILRADAKVNGSWICLAKDPKGRLLLGGQSGQPITRVTIEDGKVAKQEVLHIPVSETMGMLFVGDALYISGNGSRGFALYRCRDTKGDDSYDDVEFLREWQGGGGEHGSHGLVLGPDNMLYAVCGNFTAVPTDLVASSPHRNYADDLALPRMEDGNGFGAGAKPPGGYVARMDLNGQNIELFSAGQRNTYDIGFNADGELFGFDSDMEWDWGTPWYRPVHVFHSVRGGDNGFREGSAKWPQYYADGLPHTATIGIGCPTGVTFGTGAKFPVKYQKAFYICDWTFGRLIAVHLTPSGASYTGTFENFVAPKSLHGAGGKTPLNLTDAVIGDDGSLYFTIGGRGTQASLFRVTYTGEEMAAPIAADGLAHKNSSDMRDLRRKLESFNVQPDAAAVKFAWPHLNSSDRHIRYAARMAIERNPVDQWQAKALQEKSPDAAFTALLALARLGTAESQPALLRALTSIPSANLTEEQTLNKLRVIEVSIARQGIPTGEVAKQVIANVDPLYPAKSEAMNRELCQILIALDAPNVVARTMKLLEAALTQKEQVTYAVNLRNVKTGWNPGLRRTYMSWWNAGRSSAHPADVVKMFEDAGVPFNNGASFGNFMAHAHEEAKFTMTPDEIIALSDVLTAYSATQTPEPAPPLASRKLVKEWLTGDLQPLLDQVGKGRSFARGKDVFYQAQCSACHRYGDQGGAAGPDLTAVATRFKRQDLLESATEPSKVLSEQYMNTAIETKKGLVITGRITEETPDKVVIRPKPLEPETVTVMKSEIETRQLSKTSPMPTGLLNTFTDEEILDLLAYMESFGNPKHVNFTK
;
A
#
# COMPACT_ATOMS: atom_id res chain seq x y z
N MET A 1 34.24 -26.94 -9.56
CA MET A 1 35.14 -27.98 -9.01
C MET A 1 36.50 -27.34 -8.73
N CYS A 2 37.05 -27.50 -7.52
CA CYS A 2 38.46 -27.24 -7.20
C CYS A 2 39.34 -28.32 -7.86
N PRO A 3 40.68 -28.15 -8.06
CA PRO A 3 41.69 -27.95 -6.99
C PRO A 3 42.89 -27.01 -7.38
N THR A 4 43.91 -26.62 -6.57
CA THR A 4 44.20 -26.61 -5.11
C THR A 4 45.48 -25.78 -4.80
N HIS A 5 45.57 -25.18 -3.59
CA HIS A 5 46.79 -24.89 -2.79
C HIS A 5 47.79 -23.79 -3.29
N ALA A 6 48.72 -23.26 -2.48
CA ALA A 6 48.76 -22.84 -1.05
C ALA A 6 50.21 -22.43 -0.67
N SER A 7 50.43 -21.28 -0.04
CA SER A 7 51.62 -21.04 0.81
C SER A 7 51.48 -19.80 1.70
N LYS A 8 51.70 -19.97 3.00
CA LYS A 8 51.84 -18.89 4.00
C LYS A 8 53.27 -18.34 3.98
N PHE A 9 53.47 -17.09 4.42
CA PHE A 9 54.60 -16.72 5.29
C PHE A 9 54.20 -15.55 6.22
N SER A 10 54.99 -15.33 7.27
CA SER A 10 54.58 -14.65 8.50
C SER A 10 55.50 -13.50 8.92
N ALA A 11 54.90 -12.50 9.55
CA ALA A 11 55.35 -11.76 10.74
C ALA A 11 56.70 -10.99 10.77
N ASP A 12 56.57 -9.74 11.22
CA ASP A 12 57.44 -8.96 12.12
C ASP A 12 58.90 -8.62 11.72
N ASP A 13 59.20 -7.31 11.60
CA ASP A 13 59.86 -6.55 12.69
C ASP A 13 60.08 -5.04 12.33
N GLY A 14 60.33 -4.17 13.33
CA GLY A 14 61.23 -3.00 13.13
C GLY A 14 60.71 -1.56 13.35
N LEU A 15 60.91 -1.05 14.57
CA LEU A 15 60.81 0.35 15.07
C LEU A 15 61.33 1.51 14.17
N GLN A 16 60.75 2.72 14.33
CA GLN A 16 61.45 3.86 15.01
C GLN A 16 60.56 5.05 15.43
N LEU A 17 60.96 5.76 16.50
CA LEU A 17 60.30 6.94 17.11
C LEU A 17 60.96 8.27 16.69
N ALA A 18 60.17 9.36 16.68
CA ALA A 18 60.46 10.70 17.24
C ALA A 18 59.40 11.73 16.79
N LEU A 19 59.11 12.87 17.46
CA LEU A 19 58.97 13.24 18.89
C LEU A 19 58.47 14.73 18.94
N ASN A 20 57.99 15.20 20.10
CA ASN A 20 57.70 16.62 20.47
C ASN A 20 56.47 17.30 19.81
N ASN A 21 55.71 18.26 20.40
CA ASN A 21 55.48 18.81 21.77
C ASN A 21 54.35 19.90 21.65
N GLN A 22 53.68 20.50 22.67
CA GLN A 22 53.63 20.39 24.15
C GLN A 22 52.36 21.10 24.71
N HIS A 23 51.90 20.72 25.92
CA HIS A 23 51.07 21.52 26.90
C HIS A 23 49.64 21.98 26.51
N ALA A 24 48.62 22.04 27.40
CA ALA A 24 48.32 21.54 28.77
C ALA A 24 46.79 21.78 29.04
N GLY A 25 46.09 21.33 30.10
CA GLY A 25 46.36 20.51 31.30
C GLY A 25 45.22 20.64 32.35
N ILE A 26 45.30 19.94 33.50
CA ILE A 26 44.34 19.94 34.66
C ILE A 26 42.99 19.20 34.38
N GLY A 27 42.43 18.31 35.23
CA GLY A 27 42.91 17.67 36.46
C GLY A 27 41.81 16.90 37.25
N ASN A 28 42.20 15.87 38.05
CA ASN A 28 41.41 15.01 38.98
C ASN A 28 40.47 13.95 38.34
N LYS A 29 40.61 12.61 38.53
CA LYS A 29 40.61 11.72 39.74
C LYS A 29 39.25 11.74 40.46
N VAL A 30 38.58 10.60 40.73
CA VAL A 30 38.88 9.47 41.67
C VAL A 30 38.08 8.22 41.17
N ILE A 31 38.65 7.01 40.91
CA ILE A 31 38.85 5.81 41.81
C ILE A 31 37.50 5.31 42.42
N SER A 32 37.07 4.04 42.51
CA SER A 32 37.64 2.65 42.54
C SER A 32 36.52 1.65 42.12
N LEU A 33 36.70 0.55 41.35
CA LEU A 33 37.44 -0.73 41.50
C LEU A 33 36.66 -1.92 42.16
N TRP A 34 36.37 -2.97 41.35
CA TRP A 34 36.37 -4.45 41.64
C TRP A 34 35.31 -5.01 42.66
N LEU A 35 34.89 -6.29 42.73
CA LEU A 35 35.20 -7.65 42.17
C LEU A 35 33.86 -8.39 41.84
N VAL A 36 33.66 -9.22 40.79
CA VAL A 36 34.12 -10.62 40.47
C VAL A 36 33.36 -11.78 41.16
N ALA A 37 32.90 -12.74 40.32
CA ALA A 37 32.43 -14.13 40.58
C ALA A 37 31.12 -14.36 41.39
N GLY A 38 30.33 -15.43 41.15
CA GLY A 38 30.39 -16.45 40.08
C GLY A 38 29.44 -17.66 40.33
N MET A 39 29.16 -18.44 39.27
CA MET A 39 28.70 -19.85 39.23
C MET A 39 27.37 -20.29 39.91
N TYR A 40 26.38 -20.66 39.07
CA TYR A 40 25.61 -21.95 38.96
C TYR A 40 25.82 -23.08 40.03
N PRO A 41 24.89 -24.08 40.23
CA PRO A 41 23.75 -24.53 39.39
C PRO A 41 22.47 -25.14 40.11
N LEU A 42 21.59 -25.79 39.32
CA LEU A 42 20.76 -27.03 39.59
C LEU A 42 19.26 -27.00 40.08
N THR A 43 18.37 -27.39 39.15
CA THR A 43 17.23 -28.39 39.20
C THR A 43 15.89 -28.24 39.96
N ASN A 44 14.81 -28.41 39.17
CA ASN A 44 13.54 -29.17 39.35
C ASN A 44 12.54 -28.89 40.50
N TYR A 45 11.23 -28.86 40.19
CA TYR A 45 10.19 -29.77 40.76
C TYR A 45 8.79 -29.68 40.05
N HIS A 46 7.89 -30.61 40.40
CA HIS A 46 6.72 -31.19 39.69
C HIS A 46 5.53 -30.41 39.07
N SER A 47 4.99 -31.10 38.06
CA SER A 47 3.60 -31.32 37.57
C SER A 47 2.41 -31.41 38.56
N LEU A 48 1.17 -31.23 38.05
CA LEU A 48 -0.02 -32.05 38.42
C LEU A 48 -1.15 -32.00 37.35
N GLN A 49 -1.95 -33.08 37.27
CA GLN A 49 -3.20 -33.23 36.47
C GLN A 49 -4.43 -32.83 37.35
N THR A 50 -5.74 -32.89 37.03
CA THR A 50 -6.56 -33.90 36.31
C THR A 50 -8.05 -33.45 36.21
N ILE A 51 -8.71 -33.68 35.05
CA ILE A 51 -10.04 -34.35 34.81
C ILE A 51 -11.35 -33.95 35.56
N SER A 52 -12.47 -33.77 34.81
CA SER A 52 -13.78 -34.49 34.95
C SER A 52 -15.07 -33.69 34.58
N ALA A 53 -15.90 -34.25 33.67
CA ALA A 53 -17.38 -34.22 33.47
C ALA A 53 -18.29 -33.05 33.99
N GLY A 54 -19.43 -32.70 33.38
CA GLY A 54 -20.18 -33.26 32.24
C GLY A 54 -21.61 -33.71 32.60
N PHE A 55 -22.66 -33.03 32.09
CA PHE A 55 -24.06 -33.53 32.08
C PHE A 55 -24.93 -32.83 31.02
N LYS A 56 -25.98 -33.53 30.55
CA LYS A 56 -26.88 -33.13 29.44
C LYS A 56 -28.31 -33.61 29.79
N VAL A 57 -29.33 -32.75 29.73
CA VAL A 57 -30.77 -33.15 29.73
C VAL A 57 -31.57 -32.17 28.86
N GLU A 58 -32.59 -32.70 28.19
CA GLU A 58 -33.39 -32.07 27.12
C GLU A 58 -34.60 -31.26 27.64
N ARG A 59 -35.16 -30.40 26.78
CA ARG A 59 -36.56 -29.95 26.83
C ARG A 59 -37.11 -29.78 25.42
N ASN A 60 -38.30 -30.33 25.17
CA ASN A 60 -39.08 -30.03 23.96
C ASN A 60 -40.57 -30.39 24.19
N ILE A 61 -41.44 -29.41 24.41
CA ILE A 61 -42.87 -29.46 24.06
C ILE A 61 -43.29 -28.05 23.63
N THR A 62 -43.94 -27.94 22.47
CA THR A 62 -44.53 -26.71 21.93
C THR A 62 -46.05 -26.82 21.97
N MET A 63 -46.76 -25.73 22.25
CA MET A 63 -48.18 -25.59 21.89
C MET A 63 -48.44 -24.23 21.24
N ARG A 64 -49.12 -24.26 20.08
CA ARG A 64 -49.69 -23.09 19.40
C ARG A 64 -51.18 -23.01 19.70
N ILE A 65 -51.73 -21.80 19.86
CA ILE A 65 -53.16 -21.53 19.70
C ILE A 65 -53.27 -20.29 18.78
N GLY A 66 -54.14 -20.36 17.78
CA GLY A 66 -54.34 -19.30 16.79
C GLY A 66 -55.62 -18.49 17.02
N LEU A 67 -55.67 -17.30 16.43
CA LEU A 67 -56.84 -16.41 16.37
C LEU A 67 -57.16 -16.08 14.91
N PRO A 68 -58.45 -15.99 14.50
CA PRO A 68 -58.81 -15.68 13.11
C PRO A 68 -59.39 -14.26 12.89
N SER A 69 -59.11 -13.75 11.69
CA SER A 69 -59.94 -12.86 10.83
C SER A 69 -60.28 -11.39 11.22
N SER A 70 -60.08 -10.54 10.21
CA SER A 70 -60.33 -9.09 10.04
C SER A 70 -61.78 -8.81 9.51
N PRO A 71 -62.19 -7.65 8.90
CA PRO A 71 -61.48 -6.37 8.58
C PRO A 71 -62.29 -5.04 8.70
N ALA A 72 -61.65 -3.92 8.29
CA ALA A 72 -62.25 -2.65 7.77
C ALA A 72 -62.99 -1.70 8.77
N SER A 73 -63.06 -0.36 8.60
CA SER A 73 -62.42 0.61 7.68
C SER A 73 -62.65 2.09 8.08
N HIS A 74 -61.75 2.99 7.61
CA HIS A 74 -61.99 4.40 7.19
C HIS A 74 -61.95 5.63 8.16
N ARG A 75 -61.00 6.52 7.82
CA ARG A 75 -61.00 8.01 7.76
C ARG A 75 -61.06 8.88 9.04
N TRP A 76 -60.15 9.86 9.05
CA TRP A 76 -59.96 10.92 10.05
C TRP A 76 -60.27 12.31 9.48
N ASN A 77 -60.85 13.21 10.30
CA ASN A 77 -60.43 14.61 10.52
C ASN A 77 -61.46 15.34 11.41
N GLY A 78 -61.03 16.05 12.47
CA GLY A 78 -61.92 16.96 13.22
C GLY A 78 -61.65 17.18 14.72
N PHE A 79 -60.57 17.90 15.07
CA PHE A 79 -60.39 18.77 16.25
C PHE A 79 -61.05 18.46 17.63
N LEU A 80 -60.19 18.07 18.58
CA LEU A 80 -59.94 18.74 19.88
C LEU A 80 -61.12 19.15 20.79
N ILE A 81 -61.34 18.39 21.88
CA ILE A 81 -61.43 18.91 23.26
C ILE A 81 -60.59 17.99 24.18
N ALA A 82 -59.85 18.57 25.12
CA ALA A 82 -58.86 17.85 25.94
C ALA A 82 -59.46 17.23 27.21
N PHE A 83 -58.94 16.06 27.59
CA PHE A 83 -58.85 15.61 28.98
C PHE A 83 -57.40 15.19 29.26
N ALA A 84 -56.81 15.74 30.32
CA ALA A 84 -55.44 15.42 30.70
C ALA A 84 -55.37 14.05 31.35
N ILE A 85 -54.62 13.13 30.73
CA ILE A 85 -54.17 11.87 31.33
C ILE A 85 -52.64 11.92 31.31
N PHE A 86 -52.02 11.57 32.44
CA PHE A 86 -50.56 11.52 32.55
C PHE A 86 -50.00 10.52 31.52
N ALA A 87 -49.21 11.03 30.58
CA ALA A 87 -48.42 10.18 29.70
C ALA A 87 -47.17 9.71 30.46
N SER A 88 -47.11 8.42 30.80
CA SER A 88 -45.82 7.76 30.96
C SER A 88 -45.17 7.65 29.56
N PRO A 89 -43.89 8.00 29.39
CA PRO A 89 -43.27 7.97 28.08
C PRO A 89 -43.19 6.54 27.54
N VAL A 90 -43.55 6.38 26.27
CA VAL A 90 -43.28 5.15 25.51
C VAL A 90 -41.77 5.06 25.30
N PHE A 91 -41.13 4.05 25.88
CA PHE A 91 -39.71 3.79 25.66
C PHE A 91 -39.49 3.34 24.21
N ALA A 92 -38.44 3.86 23.57
CA ALA A 92 -38.02 3.40 22.26
C ALA A 92 -37.38 2.01 22.35
N GLU A 93 -37.74 1.11 21.42
CA GLU A 93 -37.09 -0.18 21.27
C GLU A 93 -35.77 -0.02 20.51
N ASP A 94 -34.64 -0.30 21.19
CA ASP A 94 -33.38 -0.83 20.63
C ASP A 94 -32.33 -1.03 21.75
N ALA A 95 -32.71 -1.69 22.85
CA ALA A 95 -31.79 -2.02 23.95
C ALA A 95 -31.85 -3.52 24.27
N THR A 96 -30.70 -4.18 24.33
CA THR A 96 -30.63 -5.62 24.60
C THR A 96 -30.99 -5.91 26.05
N ASP A 97 -31.92 -6.83 26.28
CA ASP A 97 -32.27 -7.30 27.61
C ASP A 97 -31.12 -8.15 28.20
N VAL A 98 -30.53 -7.65 29.28
CA VAL A 98 -29.44 -8.28 30.02
C VAL A 98 -29.85 -8.66 31.45
N THR A 99 -31.16 -8.67 31.73
CA THR A 99 -31.72 -8.89 33.08
C THR A 99 -31.17 -10.15 33.73
N SER A 100 -31.07 -11.25 32.97
CA SER A 100 -30.52 -12.53 33.46
C SER A 100 -29.06 -12.44 33.92
N VAL A 101 -28.22 -11.67 33.22
CA VAL A 101 -26.80 -11.46 33.54
C VAL A 101 -26.65 -10.57 34.78
N VAL A 102 -27.51 -9.55 34.92
CA VAL A 102 -27.50 -8.66 36.09
C VAL A 102 -28.05 -9.36 37.33
N VAL A 103 -29.13 -10.14 37.23
CA VAL A 103 -29.64 -11.01 38.30
C VAL A 103 -28.56 -11.97 38.79
N ALA A 104 -27.83 -12.64 37.89
CA ALA A 104 -26.77 -13.57 38.24
C ALA A 104 -25.54 -12.92 38.92
N ALA A 105 -25.43 -11.58 38.91
CA ALA A 105 -24.40 -10.84 39.60
C ALA A 105 -24.78 -10.37 41.02
N VAL A 106 -26.04 -10.56 41.45
CA VAL A 106 -26.47 -10.26 42.82
C VAL A 106 -25.94 -11.33 43.78
N LYS A 107 -25.27 -10.91 44.85
CA LYS A 107 -24.80 -11.77 45.96
C LYS A 107 -24.97 -11.07 47.29
N ASP A 108 -25.42 -11.79 48.32
CA ASP A 108 -25.61 -11.27 49.68
C ASP A 108 -26.43 -9.96 49.73
N HIS A 109 -27.49 -9.90 48.92
CA HIS A 109 -28.36 -8.72 48.69
C HIS A 109 -27.64 -7.47 48.15
N LYS A 110 -26.52 -7.65 47.44
CA LYS A 110 -25.73 -6.59 46.80
C LYS A 110 -25.55 -6.87 45.31
N LEU A 111 -25.64 -5.84 44.48
CA LEU A 111 -25.18 -5.85 43.09
C LEU A 111 -23.87 -5.08 42.99
N SER A 112 -22.87 -5.65 42.32
CA SER A 112 -21.66 -4.93 41.92
C SER A 112 -21.30 -5.39 40.51
N ILE A 113 -21.52 -4.52 39.51
CA ILE A 113 -21.40 -4.90 38.10
C ILE A 113 -20.84 -3.76 37.24
N ASN A 114 -19.90 -4.11 36.36
CA ASN A 114 -19.33 -3.20 35.37
C ASN A 114 -20.15 -3.30 34.07
N ALA A 115 -20.43 -2.15 33.46
CA ALA A 115 -21.14 -2.01 32.19
C ALA A 115 -20.17 -2.17 31.01
N THR A 116 -19.75 -3.40 30.69
CA THR A 116 -18.75 -3.65 29.62
C THR A 116 -19.23 -4.63 28.58
N ASN A 117 -18.74 -4.46 27.34
CA ASN A 117 -19.04 -5.36 26.22
C ASN A 117 -18.46 -6.77 26.43
N GLU A 118 -17.42 -6.89 27.25
CA GLU A 118 -16.92 -8.20 27.72
C GLU A 118 -17.97 -8.98 28.51
N LYS A 119 -18.86 -8.28 29.23
CA LYS A 119 -19.87 -8.87 30.10
C LYS A 119 -21.24 -9.03 29.44
N PHE A 120 -21.60 -8.12 28.55
CA PHE A 120 -22.93 -8.05 27.94
C PHE A 120 -22.96 -8.29 26.42
N GLY A 121 -21.79 -8.43 25.78
CA GLY A 121 -21.66 -8.28 24.33
C GLY A 121 -21.64 -6.81 23.90
N ASP A 122 -21.12 -6.52 22.71
CA ASP A 122 -21.23 -5.18 22.12
C ASP A 122 -22.59 -5.05 21.42
N THR A 123 -23.58 -4.60 22.17
CA THR A 123 -25.00 -4.57 21.75
C THR A 123 -25.33 -3.45 20.75
N ALA A 124 -24.39 -2.52 20.55
CA ALA A 124 -24.50 -1.38 19.65
C ALA A 124 -23.07 -0.91 19.28
N PRO A 125 -22.41 -1.59 18.32
CA PRO A 125 -21.00 -1.34 18.02
C PRO A 125 -20.74 0.08 17.50
N GLY A 126 -19.81 0.77 18.15
CA GLY A 126 -19.45 2.15 17.82
C GLY A 126 -20.41 3.21 18.34
N VAL A 127 -21.43 2.85 19.14
CA VAL A 127 -22.30 3.78 19.87
C VAL A 127 -22.02 3.63 21.37
N PRO A 128 -21.90 4.74 22.15
CA PRO A 128 -21.82 4.71 23.60
C PRO A 128 -23.04 4.00 24.19
N LYS A 129 -22.81 2.87 24.84
CA LYS A 129 -23.88 2.13 25.51
C LYS A 129 -24.10 2.64 26.93
N LYS A 130 -25.26 2.31 27.48
CA LYS A 130 -25.64 2.54 28.87
C LYS A 130 -26.30 1.29 29.41
N LEU A 131 -25.89 0.86 30.60
CA LEU A 131 -26.58 -0.15 31.40
C LEU A 131 -27.63 0.58 32.23
N HIS A 132 -28.91 0.29 32.00
CA HIS A 132 -30.02 0.75 32.82
C HIS A 132 -30.59 -0.44 33.59
N VAL A 133 -30.76 -0.30 34.91
CA VAL A 133 -31.21 -1.36 35.82
C VAL A 133 -32.41 -0.86 36.62
N ASP A 134 -33.57 -1.45 36.36
CA ASP A 134 -34.75 -1.38 37.21
C ASP A 134 -34.64 -2.44 38.31
N TYR A 135 -34.81 -2.05 39.57
CA TYR A 135 -34.75 -2.97 40.70
C TYR A 135 -35.74 -2.58 41.81
N SER A 136 -35.93 -3.44 42.79
CA SER A 136 -36.60 -3.10 44.03
C SER A 136 -35.79 -3.52 45.25
N ILE A 137 -35.94 -2.77 46.33
CA ILE A 137 -35.43 -3.09 47.66
C ILE A 137 -36.64 -3.15 48.59
N GLY A 138 -37.06 -4.37 48.96
CA GLY A 138 -38.40 -4.57 49.51
C GLY A 138 -39.49 -4.12 48.53
N ASP A 139 -40.45 -3.32 49.00
CA ASP A 139 -41.56 -2.78 48.20
C ASP A 139 -41.19 -1.55 47.34
N GLU A 140 -40.03 -0.91 47.59
CA GLU A 140 -39.62 0.31 46.89
C GLU A 140 -38.97 -0.03 45.55
N LYS A 141 -39.48 0.55 44.45
CA LYS A 141 -38.92 0.42 43.10
C LYS A 141 -37.98 1.57 42.78
N LEU A 142 -36.79 1.23 42.30
CA LEU A 142 -35.67 2.13 42.07
C LEU A 142 -35.06 1.87 40.69
N GLN A 143 -34.32 2.85 40.19
CA GLN A 143 -33.58 2.76 38.94
C GLN A 143 -32.13 3.18 39.17
N SER A 144 -31.21 2.60 38.40
CA SER A 144 -29.82 3.04 38.35
C SER A 144 -29.27 2.84 36.95
N GLU A 145 -28.47 3.78 36.50
CA GLU A 145 -27.87 3.73 35.17
C GLU A 145 -26.40 4.15 35.19
N VAL A 146 -25.63 3.56 34.27
CA VAL A 146 -24.23 3.95 34.05
C VAL A 146 -23.85 3.72 32.59
N ASN A 147 -23.03 4.62 32.04
CA ASN A 147 -22.47 4.45 30.70
C ASN A 147 -21.52 3.23 30.64
N GLU A 148 -21.28 2.76 29.42
CA GLU A 148 -20.23 1.79 29.08
C GLU A 148 -18.89 2.15 29.74
N GLY A 149 -18.19 1.14 30.26
CA GLY A 149 -17.00 1.28 31.10
C GLY A 149 -17.28 1.59 32.58
N GLY A 150 -18.45 2.10 32.92
CA GLY A 150 -18.84 2.44 34.30
C GLY A 150 -19.27 1.25 35.16
N LYS A 151 -19.57 1.52 36.43
CA LYS A 151 -19.94 0.51 37.43
C LYS A 151 -21.21 0.91 38.19
N ILE A 152 -22.13 -0.06 38.38
CA ILE A 152 -23.26 0.05 39.31
C ILE A 152 -22.92 -0.74 40.57
N GLU A 153 -23.08 -0.09 41.73
CA GLU A 153 -23.05 -0.72 43.04
C GLU A 153 -24.35 -0.41 43.79
N ILE A 154 -25.08 -1.45 44.18
CA ILE A 154 -26.33 -1.36 44.95
C ILE A 154 -26.18 -2.29 46.15
N VAL A 155 -26.56 -1.80 47.34
CA VAL A 155 -26.54 -2.55 48.58
C VAL A 155 -27.90 -2.40 49.24
N ALA A 156 -28.64 -3.51 49.40
CA ALA A 156 -29.85 -3.48 50.21
C ALA A 156 -29.50 -3.33 51.71
N PRO A 157 -30.31 -2.59 52.50
CA PRO A 157 -30.23 -2.59 53.95
C PRO A 157 -30.39 -3.99 54.56
N GLU A 158 -29.83 -4.18 55.74
CA GLU A 158 -29.87 -5.45 56.46
C GLU A 158 -31.32 -5.89 56.73
N GLY A 159 -31.70 -7.07 56.23
CA GLY A 159 -33.07 -7.60 56.31
C GLY A 159 -33.99 -7.23 55.15
N GLN A 160 -33.53 -6.51 54.12
CA GLN A 160 -34.28 -6.21 52.90
C GLN A 160 -33.71 -6.96 51.68
N GLU A 161 -34.59 -7.41 50.79
CA GLU A 161 -34.21 -8.15 49.58
C GLU A 161 -34.06 -7.22 48.37
N LEU A 162 -32.92 -7.34 47.67
CA LEU A 162 -32.66 -6.70 46.37
C LEU A 162 -33.15 -7.62 45.24
N LEU A 163 -34.15 -7.17 44.48
CA LEU A 163 -34.68 -7.87 43.31
C LEU A 163 -34.44 -7.04 42.04
N ILE A 164 -33.76 -7.59 41.04
CA ILE A 164 -33.65 -6.93 39.72
C ILE A 164 -34.94 -7.18 38.93
N LEU A 165 -35.62 -6.11 38.53
CA LEU A 165 -36.90 -6.17 37.81
C LEU A 165 -36.68 -6.24 36.30
N LYS A 166 -35.73 -5.46 35.79
CA LYS A 166 -35.29 -5.44 34.39
C LYS A 166 -33.89 -4.83 34.31
N ALA A 167 -33.05 -5.30 33.39
CA ALA A 167 -31.85 -4.58 33.00
C ALA A 167 -31.67 -4.61 31.49
N VAL A 168 -31.30 -3.46 30.92
CA VAL A 168 -31.05 -3.32 29.47
C VAL A 168 -29.70 -2.66 29.23
N TYR A 169 -29.01 -3.11 28.18
CA TYR A 169 -27.72 -2.57 27.75
C TYR A 169 -27.77 -2.23 26.27
N GLY A 170 -27.69 -0.94 25.94
CA GLY A 170 -27.86 -0.43 24.58
C GLY A 170 -27.53 1.07 24.47
N PRO A 171 -27.77 1.69 23.30
CA PRO A 171 -27.45 3.09 23.01
C PRO A 171 -27.91 4.08 24.09
N ALA A 172 -26.97 4.88 24.61
CA ALA A 172 -27.21 5.78 25.75
C ALA A 172 -28.21 6.93 25.46
N ASP A 173 -28.46 7.22 24.19
CA ASP A 173 -29.33 8.27 23.66
C ASP A 173 -30.48 7.73 22.78
N GLY A 174 -30.58 6.40 22.62
CA GLY A 174 -31.52 5.75 21.70
C GLY A 174 -31.15 5.86 20.21
N SER A 175 -29.92 6.27 19.87
CA SER A 175 -29.44 6.24 18.50
C SER A 175 -29.24 4.81 17.99
N LYS A 176 -29.55 4.56 16.72
CA LYS A 176 -29.11 3.34 16.03
C LYS A 176 -27.65 3.52 15.60
N PRO A 177 -26.78 2.51 15.72
CA PRO A 177 -25.46 2.55 15.11
C PRO A 177 -25.56 2.86 13.62
N VAL A 178 -24.84 3.89 13.15
CA VAL A 178 -24.61 4.10 11.71
C VAL A 178 -23.63 3.03 11.25
N SER A 179 -24.18 1.84 11.04
CA SER A 179 -23.45 0.61 10.78
C SER A 179 -23.38 0.33 9.28
N LEU A 180 -22.26 -0.25 8.84
CA LEU A 180 -22.14 -0.81 7.49
C LEU A 180 -23.09 -2.00 7.25
N GLU A 181 -23.70 -2.56 8.31
CA GLU A 181 -24.79 -3.54 8.22
C GLU A 181 -26.00 -2.95 7.48
N ASN A 182 -26.29 -1.65 7.64
CA ASN A 182 -27.26 -0.91 6.81
C ASN A 182 -26.56 -0.32 5.56
N ALA A 183 -25.97 -1.18 4.72
CA ALA A 183 -25.13 -0.75 3.59
C ALA A 183 -25.76 0.35 2.72
N ALA A 184 -27.07 0.27 2.44
CA ALA A 184 -27.81 1.25 1.64
C ALA A 184 -27.95 2.64 2.29
N GLU A 185 -27.75 2.78 3.60
CA GLU A 185 -27.77 4.08 4.29
C GLU A 185 -26.45 4.83 4.10
N VAL A 186 -25.31 4.12 4.03
CA VAL A 186 -23.95 4.68 4.10
C VAL A 186 -23.11 4.55 2.81
N LEU A 187 -23.48 3.63 1.91
CA LEU A 187 -22.80 3.40 0.63
C LEU A 187 -23.68 3.82 -0.56
N ASP A 188 -23.05 4.34 -1.60
CA ASP A 188 -23.64 4.56 -2.92
C ASP A 188 -23.18 3.46 -3.90
N THR A 189 -24.03 3.18 -4.89
CA THR A 189 -23.70 2.39 -6.07
C THR A 189 -24.41 2.97 -7.31
N LEU A 190 -24.14 2.41 -8.48
CA LEU A 190 -24.69 2.88 -9.74
C LEU A 190 -26.21 2.57 -9.86
N PRO A 191 -26.97 3.32 -10.69
CA PRO A 191 -28.40 3.08 -10.87
C PRO A 191 -28.72 1.65 -11.29
N GLY A 192 -29.74 1.06 -10.65
CA GLY A 192 -30.17 -0.32 -10.89
C GLY A 192 -29.34 -1.38 -10.15
N PHE A 193 -28.33 -1.00 -9.36
CA PHE A 193 -27.63 -1.92 -8.46
C PHE A 193 -28.12 -1.79 -7.01
N THR A 194 -27.90 -2.83 -6.21
CA THR A 194 -28.26 -2.88 -4.79
C THR A 194 -27.14 -3.54 -4.00
N ILE A 195 -26.74 -2.94 -2.88
CA ILE A 195 -25.70 -3.46 -1.98
C ILE A 195 -26.38 -4.05 -0.74
N GLU A 196 -25.98 -5.27 -0.38
CA GLU A 196 -26.41 -5.99 0.82
C GLU A 196 -25.17 -6.29 1.69
N HIS A 197 -25.26 -6.07 3.01
CA HIS A 197 -24.29 -6.62 3.96
C HIS A 197 -24.68 -8.08 4.25
N ILE A 198 -23.71 -8.98 4.18
CA ILE A 198 -23.94 -10.44 4.23
C ILE A 198 -23.42 -11.06 5.51
N LEU A 199 -22.20 -10.69 5.91
CA LEU A 199 -21.54 -11.26 7.08
C LEU A 199 -20.58 -10.25 7.70
N ARG A 200 -20.60 -10.16 9.02
CA ARG A 200 -19.57 -9.49 9.81
C ARG A 200 -18.64 -10.53 10.44
N ALA A 201 -17.33 -10.28 10.41
CA ALA A 201 -16.36 -11.16 11.05
C ALA A 201 -16.44 -11.09 12.58
N ASP A 202 -16.18 -12.21 13.25
CA ASP A 202 -15.95 -12.23 14.70
C ASP A 202 -14.53 -11.74 14.97
N ALA A 203 -14.42 -10.59 15.62
CA ALA A 203 -13.14 -9.94 15.95
C ALA A 203 -12.16 -10.85 16.73
N LYS A 204 -12.65 -11.88 17.45
CA LYS A 204 -11.82 -12.81 18.22
C LYS A 204 -11.35 -14.04 17.44
N VAL A 205 -11.95 -14.33 16.28
CA VAL A 205 -11.69 -15.55 15.51
C VAL A 205 -11.12 -15.24 14.13
N ASN A 206 -11.73 -14.31 13.40
CA ASN A 206 -11.45 -14.06 11.99
C ASN A 206 -11.64 -12.58 11.60
N GLY A 207 -11.40 -11.66 12.56
CA GLY A 207 -11.69 -10.23 12.47
C GLY A 207 -11.08 -9.45 11.30
N SER A 208 -10.07 -9.97 10.59
CA SER A 208 -9.41 -9.33 9.45
C SER A 208 -9.29 -10.29 8.26
N TRP A 209 -10.05 -10.03 7.20
CA TRP A 209 -9.99 -10.77 5.93
C TRP A 209 -9.25 -9.97 4.86
N ILE A 210 -8.32 -10.62 4.18
CA ILE A 210 -7.40 -10.02 3.20
C ILE A 210 -7.47 -10.64 1.80
N CYS A 211 -8.20 -11.75 1.63
CA CYS A 211 -8.40 -12.43 0.34
C CYS A 211 -9.78 -13.10 0.29
N LEU A 212 -10.38 -13.21 -0.89
CA LEU A 212 -11.67 -13.81 -1.17
C LEU A 212 -11.55 -14.75 -2.38
N ALA A 213 -11.92 -16.02 -2.19
CA ALA A 213 -11.96 -17.00 -3.28
C ALA A 213 -13.30 -17.75 -3.29
N LYS A 214 -13.53 -18.52 -4.35
CA LYS A 214 -14.71 -19.41 -4.49
C LYS A 214 -14.25 -20.84 -4.70
N ASP A 215 -14.91 -21.79 -4.03
CA ASP A 215 -14.64 -23.22 -4.19
C ASP A 215 -15.52 -23.88 -5.27
N PRO A 216 -15.21 -25.13 -5.70
CA PRO A 216 -15.96 -25.82 -6.76
C PRO A 216 -17.43 -26.15 -6.42
N LYS A 217 -17.88 -25.87 -5.18
CA LYS A 217 -19.27 -26.03 -4.74
C LYS A 217 -19.99 -24.68 -4.60
N GLY A 218 -19.38 -23.60 -5.09
CA GLY A 218 -19.94 -22.24 -5.06
C GLY A 218 -19.83 -21.54 -3.71
N ARG A 219 -19.11 -22.12 -2.74
CA ARG A 219 -18.91 -21.53 -1.40
C ARG A 219 -17.77 -20.51 -1.45
N LEU A 220 -17.88 -19.47 -0.63
CA LEU A 220 -16.85 -18.42 -0.53
C LEU A 220 -15.81 -18.81 0.53
N LEU A 221 -14.53 -18.59 0.24
CA LEU A 221 -13.42 -18.67 1.19
C LEU A 221 -12.91 -17.27 1.50
N LEU A 222 -12.82 -16.95 2.79
CA LEU A 222 -12.38 -15.66 3.32
C LEU A 222 -11.04 -15.87 4.03
N GLY A 223 -9.97 -15.35 3.44
CA GLY A 223 -8.59 -15.54 3.87
C GLY A 223 -8.21 -14.64 5.04
N GLY A 224 -7.72 -15.22 6.13
CA GLY A 224 -7.40 -14.52 7.38
C GLY A 224 -5.98 -13.93 7.44
N GLN A 225 -5.88 -12.76 8.10
CA GLN A 225 -4.60 -12.10 8.39
C GLN A 225 -4.03 -12.52 9.76
N SER A 226 -2.70 -12.48 9.92
CA SER A 226 -1.96 -12.59 11.19
C SER A 226 -2.34 -13.78 12.06
N GLY A 227 -2.27 -14.97 11.46
CA GLY A 227 -2.57 -16.24 12.10
C GLY A 227 -4.06 -16.60 12.16
N GLN A 228 -4.96 -15.73 11.69
CA GLN A 228 -6.38 -16.03 11.60
C GLN A 228 -6.64 -17.08 10.50
N PRO A 229 -7.63 -17.98 10.70
CA PRO A 229 -7.88 -19.09 9.79
C PRO A 229 -8.76 -18.67 8.60
N ILE A 230 -8.75 -19.50 7.55
CA ILE A 230 -9.66 -19.35 6.42
C ILE A 230 -11.09 -19.66 6.89
N THR A 231 -12.03 -18.75 6.60
CA THR A 231 -13.45 -18.94 6.89
C THR A 231 -14.21 -19.32 5.62
N ARG A 232 -14.90 -20.46 5.63
CA ARG A 232 -15.76 -20.90 4.50
C ARG A 232 -17.21 -20.51 4.76
N VAL A 233 -17.86 -19.94 3.76
CA VAL A 233 -19.24 -19.43 3.85
C VAL A 233 -20.08 -20.01 2.72
N THR A 234 -21.19 -20.64 3.08
CA THR A 234 -22.22 -21.12 2.13
C THR A 234 -23.33 -20.09 2.06
N ILE A 235 -23.64 -19.61 0.86
CA ILE A 235 -24.71 -18.65 0.60
C ILE A 235 -25.89 -19.36 -0.07
N GLU A 236 -27.09 -19.23 0.50
CA GLU A 236 -28.35 -19.71 -0.08
C GLU A 236 -29.34 -18.55 -0.06
N ASP A 237 -30.09 -18.33 -1.16
CA ASP A 237 -31.04 -17.23 -1.34
C ASP A 237 -30.50 -15.83 -0.92
N GLY A 238 -29.21 -15.60 -1.18
CA GLY A 238 -28.51 -14.35 -0.86
C GLY A 238 -28.11 -14.18 0.61
N LYS A 239 -28.24 -15.22 1.45
CA LYS A 239 -27.95 -15.17 2.89
C LYS A 239 -26.97 -16.26 3.33
N VAL A 240 -26.28 -16.05 4.44
CA VAL A 240 -25.40 -17.06 5.04
C VAL A 240 -26.23 -18.24 5.56
N ALA A 241 -26.14 -19.38 4.88
CA ALA A 241 -26.73 -20.64 5.31
C ALA A 241 -25.80 -21.41 6.26
N LYS A 242 -24.49 -21.29 6.06
CA LYS A 242 -23.46 -21.95 6.89
C LYS A 242 -22.17 -21.14 6.92
N GLN A 243 -21.53 -21.07 8.08
CA GLN A 243 -20.17 -20.56 8.26
C GLN A 243 -19.32 -21.66 8.93
N GLU A 244 -18.10 -21.84 8.45
CA GLU A 244 -17.17 -22.88 8.88
C GLU A 244 -15.74 -22.30 8.96
N VAL A 245 -14.90 -22.88 9.82
CA VAL A 245 -13.46 -22.58 9.88
C VAL A 245 -12.71 -23.74 9.24
N LEU A 246 -11.79 -23.45 8.31
CA LEU A 246 -10.92 -24.45 7.72
C LEU A 246 -9.60 -24.51 8.50
N HIS A 247 -9.25 -25.69 8.99
CA HIS A 247 -8.03 -25.90 9.79
C HIS A 247 -6.81 -26.23 8.91
N ILE A 248 -6.64 -25.46 7.83
CA ILE A 248 -5.48 -25.56 6.94
C ILE A 248 -4.29 -24.88 7.63
N PRO A 249 -3.11 -25.53 7.78
CA PRO A 249 -1.91 -24.96 8.40
C PRO A 249 -1.17 -23.93 7.53
N VAL A 250 -1.91 -23.01 6.90
CA VAL A 250 -1.41 -21.85 6.16
C VAL A 250 -2.19 -20.62 6.63
N SER A 251 -1.47 -19.57 6.99
CA SER A 251 -1.97 -18.29 7.53
C SER A 251 -1.46 -17.13 6.68
N GLU A 252 -1.87 -15.89 6.96
CA GLU A 252 -1.50 -14.72 6.12
C GLU A 252 -1.79 -14.99 4.64
N THR A 253 -3.01 -15.44 4.35
CA THR A 253 -3.40 -15.95 3.03
C THR A 253 -3.62 -14.78 2.08
N MET A 254 -2.55 -14.33 1.43
CA MET A 254 -2.54 -13.19 0.51
C MET A 254 -3.06 -13.52 -0.90
N GLY A 255 -3.23 -14.81 -1.23
CA GLY A 255 -3.85 -15.24 -2.47
C GLY A 255 -4.37 -16.67 -2.36
N MET A 256 -5.55 -16.92 -2.93
CA MET A 256 -6.21 -18.23 -2.93
C MET A 256 -6.84 -18.51 -4.31
N LEU A 257 -6.63 -19.72 -4.84
CA LEU A 257 -7.16 -20.14 -6.13
C LEU A 257 -7.52 -21.63 -6.11
N PHE A 258 -8.72 -21.99 -6.56
CA PHE A 258 -9.04 -23.38 -6.87
C PHE A 258 -8.68 -23.72 -8.32
N VAL A 259 -8.01 -24.87 -8.51
CA VAL A 259 -7.81 -25.50 -9.82
C VAL A 259 -8.23 -26.95 -9.70
N GLY A 260 -9.37 -27.29 -10.29
CA GLY A 260 -9.99 -28.61 -10.11
C GLY A 260 -10.48 -28.80 -8.67
N ASP A 261 -9.96 -29.83 -8.01
CA ASP A 261 -10.21 -30.18 -6.61
C ASP A 261 -9.17 -29.62 -5.61
N ALA A 262 -8.09 -29.02 -6.12
CA ALA A 262 -6.99 -28.50 -5.30
C ALA A 262 -7.09 -26.99 -5.05
N LEU A 263 -6.87 -26.58 -3.79
CA LEU A 263 -6.76 -25.19 -3.37
C LEU A 263 -5.28 -24.77 -3.33
N TYR A 264 -4.90 -23.80 -4.14
CA TYR A 264 -3.59 -23.15 -4.11
C TYR A 264 -3.64 -21.94 -3.20
N ILE A 265 -2.62 -21.78 -2.35
CA ILE A 265 -2.54 -20.69 -1.37
C ILE A 265 -1.15 -20.05 -1.45
N SER A 266 -1.11 -18.73 -1.62
CA SER A 266 0.07 -17.91 -1.31
C SER A 266 -0.07 -17.41 0.12
N GLY A 267 0.82 -17.84 1.02
CA GLY A 267 0.69 -17.57 2.45
C GLY A 267 1.85 -18.09 3.30
N ASN A 268 1.76 -17.85 4.60
CA ASN A 268 2.73 -18.29 5.60
C ASN A 268 2.32 -19.64 6.22
N GLY A 269 3.07 -20.70 5.89
CA GLY A 269 2.83 -22.07 6.36
C GLY A 269 4.06 -22.72 7.00
N SER A 270 4.12 -24.05 6.96
CA SER A 270 5.17 -24.86 7.63
C SER A 270 6.61 -24.58 7.20
N ARG A 271 6.81 -23.91 6.06
CA ARG A 271 8.12 -23.50 5.52
C ARG A 271 8.24 -21.99 5.31
N GLY A 272 7.47 -21.19 6.06
CA GLY A 272 7.41 -19.74 5.89
C GLY A 272 6.50 -19.34 4.73
N PHE A 273 6.75 -18.15 4.19
CA PHE A 273 5.92 -17.58 3.12
C PHE A 273 6.21 -18.23 1.76
N ALA A 274 5.20 -18.86 1.18
CA ALA A 274 5.36 -19.80 0.08
C ALA A 274 4.03 -20.07 -0.65
N LEU A 275 4.14 -20.69 -1.82
CA LEU A 275 3.04 -21.33 -2.52
C LEU A 275 2.82 -22.75 -1.96
N TYR A 276 1.60 -23.00 -1.49
CA TYR A 276 1.11 -24.29 -1.03
C TYR A 276 -0.03 -24.80 -1.92
N ARG A 277 -0.20 -26.12 -1.96
CA ARG A 277 -1.30 -26.81 -2.63
C ARG A 277 -2.00 -27.73 -1.62
N CYS A 278 -3.28 -27.50 -1.40
CA CYS A 278 -4.10 -28.19 -0.42
C CYS A 278 -5.12 -29.09 -1.13
N ARG A 279 -5.23 -30.36 -0.72
CA ARG A 279 -6.20 -31.33 -1.26
C ARG A 279 -7.01 -31.97 -0.16
N ASP A 280 -8.27 -32.25 -0.44
CA ASP A 280 -9.10 -33.10 0.41
C ASP A 280 -8.94 -34.56 -0.02
N THR A 281 -8.15 -35.32 0.74
CA THR A 281 -7.92 -36.76 0.46
C THR A 281 -8.93 -37.66 1.16
N LYS A 282 -9.76 -37.10 2.05
CA LYS A 282 -10.80 -37.82 2.81
C LYS A 282 -12.19 -37.73 2.18
N GLY A 283 -12.46 -36.69 1.40
CA GLY A 283 -13.79 -36.39 0.85
C GLY A 283 -14.71 -35.71 1.87
N ASP A 284 -14.17 -35.06 2.89
CA ASP A 284 -14.89 -34.37 3.98
C ASP A 284 -14.77 -32.83 3.93
N ASP A 285 -14.20 -32.29 2.86
CA ASP A 285 -13.85 -30.89 2.65
C ASP A 285 -12.91 -30.28 3.72
N SER A 286 -12.07 -31.09 4.39
CA SER A 286 -11.09 -30.61 5.39
C SER A 286 -9.78 -30.09 4.80
N TYR A 287 -9.44 -30.49 3.57
CA TYR A 287 -8.16 -30.18 2.89
C TYR A 287 -6.93 -30.61 3.69
N ASP A 288 -6.85 -31.92 3.98
CA ASP A 288 -5.91 -32.50 4.92
C ASP A 288 -4.49 -32.78 4.39
N ASP A 289 -4.31 -32.84 3.07
CA ASP A 289 -3.01 -32.87 2.42
C ASP A 289 -2.58 -31.44 2.07
N VAL A 290 -1.49 -30.95 2.66
CA VAL A 290 -0.93 -29.61 2.39
C VAL A 290 0.52 -29.73 1.93
N GLU A 291 0.67 -29.64 0.61
CA GLU A 291 1.93 -29.78 -0.11
C GLU A 291 2.60 -28.40 -0.28
N PHE A 292 3.84 -28.26 0.20
CA PHE A 292 4.69 -27.12 -0.18
C PHE A 292 5.12 -27.27 -1.64
N LEU A 293 4.94 -26.23 -2.46
CA LEU A 293 5.41 -26.21 -3.85
C LEU A 293 6.65 -25.34 -4.05
N ARG A 294 6.62 -24.09 -3.58
CA ARG A 294 7.68 -23.09 -3.86
C ARG A 294 7.78 -22.05 -2.75
N GLU A 295 9.00 -21.69 -2.38
CA GLU A 295 9.29 -20.57 -1.47
C GLU A 295 9.21 -19.22 -2.21
N TRP A 296 8.66 -18.21 -1.56
CA TRP A 296 8.74 -16.82 -2.02
C TRP A 296 9.69 -16.04 -1.11
N GLN A 297 10.97 -16.00 -1.45
CA GLN A 297 11.98 -15.33 -0.65
C GLN A 297 11.68 -13.82 -0.58
N GLY A 298 11.44 -13.29 0.62
CA GLY A 298 10.97 -11.91 0.81
C GLY A 298 9.50 -11.69 0.45
N GLY A 299 8.78 -12.73 0.04
CA GLY A 299 7.38 -12.68 -0.41
C GLY A 299 6.32 -12.59 0.70
N GLY A 300 6.73 -12.33 1.95
CA GLY A 300 5.78 -12.03 3.02
C GLY A 300 5.35 -10.57 3.00
N GLY A 301 4.22 -10.29 3.66
CA GLY A 301 3.83 -8.92 3.97
C GLY A 301 3.22 -8.12 2.82
N GLU A 302 3.19 -6.80 3.00
CA GLU A 302 2.45 -5.88 2.14
C GLU A 302 3.03 -5.72 0.73
N HIS A 303 4.27 -6.16 0.47
CA HIS A 303 4.96 -6.07 -0.83
C HIS A 303 5.45 -7.46 -1.32
N GLY A 304 4.77 -8.50 -0.83
CA GLY A 304 5.11 -9.90 -1.01
C GLY A 304 4.47 -10.57 -2.24
N SER A 305 4.30 -11.89 -2.17
CA SER A 305 3.60 -12.70 -3.17
C SER A 305 2.13 -12.83 -2.82
N HIS A 306 1.24 -12.37 -3.69
CA HIS A 306 -0.19 -12.17 -3.38
C HIS A 306 -1.10 -13.01 -4.29
N GLY A 307 -1.94 -12.37 -5.11
CA GLY A 307 -2.96 -12.99 -5.94
C GLY A 307 -2.48 -14.11 -6.87
N LEU A 308 -3.36 -15.09 -7.07
CA LEU A 308 -3.15 -16.30 -7.85
C LEU A 308 -4.27 -16.48 -8.89
N VAL A 309 -3.91 -16.64 -10.16
CA VAL A 309 -4.90 -16.95 -11.23
C VAL A 309 -4.44 -18.07 -12.15
N LEU A 310 -5.41 -18.81 -12.69
CA LEU A 310 -5.20 -19.82 -13.73
C LEU A 310 -5.25 -19.14 -15.10
N GLY A 311 -4.20 -19.30 -15.90
CA GLY A 311 -4.16 -18.78 -17.26
C GLY A 311 -4.97 -19.62 -18.25
N PRO A 312 -5.35 -19.05 -19.42
CA PRO A 312 -6.02 -19.78 -20.50
C PRO A 312 -5.14 -20.88 -21.13
N ASP A 313 -3.86 -20.93 -20.76
CA ASP A 313 -2.87 -21.96 -21.10
C ASP A 313 -2.76 -23.08 -20.04
N ASN A 314 -3.62 -23.06 -19.00
CA ASN A 314 -3.63 -23.97 -17.83
C ASN A 314 -2.37 -23.88 -16.94
N MET A 315 -1.69 -22.74 -16.95
CA MET A 315 -0.55 -22.47 -16.06
C MET A 315 -0.96 -21.59 -14.88
N LEU A 316 -0.27 -21.73 -13.75
CA LEU A 316 -0.48 -20.89 -12.59
C LEU A 316 0.28 -19.57 -12.76
N TYR A 317 -0.42 -18.47 -12.54
CA TYR A 317 0.16 -17.13 -12.48
C TYR A 317 0.09 -16.62 -11.04
N ALA A 318 1.20 -16.05 -10.57
CA ALA A 318 1.30 -15.44 -9.25
C ALA A 318 1.89 -14.04 -9.38
N VAL A 319 1.29 -13.05 -8.72
CA VAL A 319 1.85 -11.70 -8.64
C VAL A 319 2.75 -11.55 -7.42
N CYS A 320 3.84 -10.80 -7.57
CA CYS A 320 4.86 -10.61 -6.56
C CYS A 320 5.29 -9.13 -6.53
N GLY A 321 5.21 -8.49 -5.38
CA GLY A 321 5.68 -7.13 -5.18
C GLY A 321 7.21 -6.99 -5.22
N ASN A 322 7.68 -5.74 -5.29
CA ASN A 322 9.09 -5.35 -5.49
C ASN A 322 10.06 -5.80 -4.38
N PHE A 323 9.59 -6.36 -3.26
CA PHE A 323 10.43 -6.95 -2.22
C PHE A 323 10.47 -8.48 -2.24
N THR A 324 9.68 -9.13 -3.10
CA THR A 324 9.85 -10.55 -3.41
C THR A 324 11.07 -10.71 -4.32
N ALA A 325 12.03 -11.54 -3.93
CA ALA A 325 13.22 -11.78 -4.73
C ALA A 325 12.87 -12.57 -6.00
N VAL A 326 13.44 -12.16 -7.14
CA VAL A 326 13.32 -12.90 -8.40
C VAL A 326 13.86 -14.33 -8.23
N PRO A 327 13.12 -15.38 -8.63
CA PRO A 327 13.58 -16.77 -8.49
C PRO A 327 14.93 -17.00 -9.19
N THR A 328 15.80 -17.78 -8.55
CA THR A 328 17.12 -18.11 -9.12
C THR A 328 17.08 -19.30 -10.10
N ASP A 329 15.95 -20.01 -10.14
CA ASP A 329 15.69 -21.21 -10.95
C ASP A 329 14.76 -20.94 -12.16
N LEU A 330 14.70 -19.69 -12.63
CA LEU A 330 13.98 -19.33 -13.85
C LEU A 330 14.41 -20.21 -15.03
N VAL A 331 13.45 -20.73 -15.79
CA VAL A 331 13.76 -21.50 -17.00
C VAL A 331 14.46 -20.61 -18.03
N ALA A 332 15.36 -21.22 -18.82
CA ALA A 332 16.15 -20.47 -19.80
C ALA A 332 15.28 -19.73 -20.84
N SER A 333 14.03 -20.15 -21.07
CA SER A 333 13.01 -19.52 -21.94
C SER A 333 12.32 -18.28 -21.34
N SER A 334 12.64 -17.92 -20.10
CA SER A 334 12.00 -16.81 -19.37
C SER A 334 11.97 -15.52 -20.23
N PRO A 335 10.79 -14.91 -20.44
CA PRO A 335 10.62 -13.88 -21.45
C PRO A 335 11.11 -12.50 -21.01
N HIS A 336 10.87 -12.10 -19.75
CA HIS A 336 11.37 -10.84 -19.22
C HIS A 336 12.82 -11.01 -18.70
N ARG A 337 13.74 -10.19 -19.21
CA ARG A 337 15.18 -10.24 -18.94
C ARG A 337 15.88 -8.97 -19.41
N ASN A 338 17.18 -8.83 -19.10
CA ASN A 338 18.03 -7.71 -19.51
C ASN A 338 17.50 -6.33 -19.03
N TYR A 339 16.79 -6.31 -17.91
CA TYR A 339 16.29 -5.13 -17.22
C TYR A 339 17.42 -4.38 -16.49
N ALA A 340 17.30 -3.06 -16.40
CA ALA A 340 18.22 -2.17 -15.71
C ALA A 340 17.52 -0.83 -15.39
N ASP A 341 18.20 0.05 -14.64
CA ASP A 341 17.71 1.41 -14.35
C ASP A 341 17.66 2.26 -15.65
N ASP A 342 18.62 2.06 -16.58
CA ASP A 342 18.72 2.70 -17.90
C ASP A 342 18.57 4.24 -17.88
N LEU A 343 19.29 4.92 -16.99
CA LEU A 343 19.28 6.39 -16.87
C LEU A 343 20.59 7.00 -17.37
N ALA A 344 20.51 8.16 -18.04
CA ALA A 344 21.69 8.92 -18.45
C ALA A 344 22.39 9.64 -17.28
N LEU A 345 21.64 9.95 -16.20
CA LEU A 345 22.15 10.54 -14.96
C LEU A 345 21.99 9.56 -13.78
N PRO A 346 22.81 9.67 -12.72
CA PRO A 346 22.63 8.86 -11.51
C PRO A 346 21.23 9.05 -10.90
N ARG A 347 20.60 7.94 -10.52
CA ARG A 347 19.35 7.95 -9.74
C ARG A 347 19.58 8.57 -8.37
N MET A 348 18.52 9.15 -7.80
CA MET A 348 18.40 9.35 -6.37
C MET A 348 17.79 8.11 -5.75
N GLU A 349 18.36 7.62 -4.65
CA GLU A 349 17.67 6.67 -3.78
C GLU A 349 16.48 7.37 -3.09
N ASP A 350 15.50 6.61 -2.58
CA ASP A 350 14.34 7.16 -1.87
C ASP A 350 14.75 8.12 -0.72
N GLY A 351 14.02 9.23 -0.57
CA GLY A 351 14.29 10.23 0.46
C GLY A 351 14.24 9.68 1.90
N ASN A 352 13.49 8.62 2.17
CA ASN A 352 13.43 7.93 3.47
C ASN A 352 14.21 6.60 3.52
N GLY A 353 14.96 6.27 2.45
CA GLY A 353 15.71 5.02 2.32
C GLY A 353 14.87 3.78 1.96
N PHE A 354 13.58 3.93 1.64
CA PHE A 354 12.72 2.81 1.23
C PHE A 354 13.19 2.21 -0.10
N GLY A 355 13.44 0.91 -0.14
CA GLY A 355 14.00 0.24 -1.33
C GLY A 355 15.42 0.71 -1.71
N ALA A 356 16.11 1.50 -0.88
CA ALA A 356 17.43 2.05 -1.21
C ALA A 356 18.43 0.93 -1.52
N GLY A 357 19.15 1.07 -2.63
CA GLY A 357 20.09 0.08 -3.16
C GLY A 357 19.45 -1.06 -3.95
N ALA A 358 18.13 -1.31 -3.84
CA ALA A 358 17.47 -2.34 -4.64
C ALA A 358 17.51 -2.01 -6.14
N LYS A 359 17.61 -3.04 -6.96
CA LYS A 359 17.81 -2.95 -8.41
C LYS A 359 16.65 -3.62 -9.15
N PRO A 360 16.32 -3.13 -10.37
CA PRO A 360 15.29 -3.76 -11.20
C PRO A 360 15.54 -5.27 -11.40
N PRO A 361 14.47 -6.06 -11.61
CA PRO A 361 13.13 -5.58 -11.90
C PRO A 361 12.42 -5.08 -10.64
N GLY A 362 11.29 -4.38 -10.81
CA GLY A 362 10.37 -4.16 -9.71
C GLY A 362 9.65 -5.45 -9.32
N GLY A 363 8.43 -5.30 -8.80
CA GLY A 363 7.47 -6.39 -8.76
C GLY A 363 7.25 -7.01 -10.14
N TYR A 364 6.72 -8.23 -10.14
CA TYR A 364 6.63 -9.09 -11.31
C TYR A 364 5.45 -10.04 -11.26
N VAL A 365 5.11 -10.60 -12.43
CA VAL A 365 4.20 -11.74 -12.56
C VAL A 365 5.03 -12.98 -12.88
N ALA A 366 4.98 -13.97 -12.00
CA ALA A 366 5.51 -15.31 -12.25
C ALA A 366 4.47 -16.17 -12.95
N ARG A 367 4.91 -17.01 -13.91
CA ARG A 367 4.10 -18.04 -14.56
C ARG A 367 4.80 -19.39 -14.39
N MET A 368 4.09 -20.41 -13.91
CA MET A 368 4.66 -21.72 -13.57
C MET A 368 3.65 -22.83 -13.81
N ASP A 369 4.10 -24.09 -13.84
CA ASP A 369 3.17 -25.22 -13.89
C ASP A 369 2.44 -25.42 -12.54
N LEU A 370 1.41 -26.28 -12.56
CA LEU A 370 0.60 -26.59 -11.37
C LEU A 370 1.38 -27.28 -10.23
N ASN A 371 2.65 -27.64 -10.41
CA ASN A 371 3.54 -28.14 -9.34
C ASN A 371 4.52 -27.06 -8.84
N GLY A 372 4.38 -25.80 -9.26
CA GLY A 372 5.30 -24.71 -8.92
C GLY A 372 6.65 -24.79 -9.63
N GLN A 373 6.77 -25.61 -10.67
CA GLN A 373 7.99 -25.81 -11.45
C GLN A 373 7.95 -25.05 -12.78
N ASN A 374 9.06 -25.09 -13.52
CA ASN A 374 9.20 -24.45 -14.84
C ASN A 374 8.86 -22.94 -14.84
N ILE A 375 9.30 -22.23 -13.81
CA ILE A 375 8.93 -20.84 -13.55
C ILE A 375 9.54 -19.86 -14.57
N GLU A 376 8.68 -19.03 -15.16
CA GLU A 376 9.00 -17.93 -16.07
C GLU A 376 8.67 -16.59 -15.41
N LEU A 377 9.53 -15.59 -15.64
CA LEU A 377 9.25 -14.19 -15.32
C LEU A 377 8.39 -13.62 -16.44
N PHE A 378 7.06 -13.77 -16.32
CA PHE A 378 6.10 -13.48 -17.39
C PHE A 378 6.08 -12.00 -17.75
N SER A 379 6.05 -11.11 -16.77
CA SER A 379 6.25 -9.67 -16.94
C SER A 379 6.83 -9.08 -15.66
N ALA A 380 7.37 -7.87 -15.71
CA ALA A 380 7.86 -7.18 -14.52
C ALA A 380 7.70 -5.66 -14.60
N GLY A 381 8.27 -4.95 -13.63
CA GLY A 381 8.22 -3.50 -13.56
C GLY A 381 6.94 -2.95 -12.94
N GLN A 382 6.24 -3.78 -12.16
CA GLN A 382 5.24 -3.33 -11.19
C GLN A 382 5.93 -2.83 -9.90
N ARG A 383 5.21 -2.20 -8.98
CA ARG A 383 5.66 -2.00 -7.58
C ARG A 383 5.03 -3.04 -6.67
N ASN A 384 3.73 -2.90 -6.46
CA ASN A 384 2.97 -3.61 -5.45
C ASN A 384 1.55 -3.79 -5.96
N THR A 385 1.42 -4.74 -6.87
CA THR A 385 0.17 -5.21 -7.45
C THR A 385 -0.29 -6.39 -6.59
N TYR A 386 -1.40 -6.21 -5.87
CA TYR A 386 -1.93 -7.26 -5.01
C TYR A 386 -2.57 -8.40 -5.79
N ASP A 387 -3.20 -8.10 -6.93
CA ASP A 387 -3.95 -9.11 -7.67
C ASP A 387 -4.06 -8.80 -9.17
N ILE A 388 -4.36 -9.84 -9.93
CA ILE A 388 -4.35 -9.87 -11.40
C ILE A 388 -5.54 -10.69 -11.93
N GLY A 389 -6.05 -10.34 -13.10
CA GLY A 389 -7.20 -11.04 -13.71
C GLY A 389 -7.07 -11.18 -15.23
N PHE A 390 -7.58 -12.28 -15.77
CA PHE A 390 -7.73 -12.47 -17.21
C PHE A 390 -9.09 -11.93 -17.68
N ASN A 391 -9.05 -11.12 -18.74
CA ASN A 391 -10.28 -10.69 -19.41
C ASN A 391 -10.81 -11.80 -20.35
N ALA A 392 -11.99 -11.56 -20.93
CA ALA A 392 -12.63 -12.43 -21.91
C ALA A 392 -11.83 -12.71 -23.20
N ASP A 393 -10.82 -11.90 -23.51
CA ASP A 393 -9.90 -12.09 -24.65
C ASP A 393 -8.69 -12.97 -24.31
N GLY A 394 -8.54 -13.42 -23.06
CA GLY A 394 -7.36 -14.13 -22.57
C GLY A 394 -6.16 -13.22 -22.29
N GLU A 395 -6.39 -11.93 -22.07
CA GLU A 395 -5.36 -10.93 -21.77
C GLU A 395 -5.33 -10.61 -20.27
N LEU A 396 -4.13 -10.48 -19.69
CA LEU A 396 -3.91 -10.36 -18.24
C LEU A 396 -3.78 -8.89 -17.82
N PHE A 397 -4.54 -8.49 -16.80
CA PHE A 397 -4.52 -7.14 -16.23
C PHE A 397 -4.21 -7.19 -14.73
N GLY A 398 -3.70 -6.09 -14.20
CA GLY A 398 -3.53 -5.89 -12.76
C GLY A 398 -3.74 -4.42 -12.38
N PHE A 399 -3.82 -4.16 -11.08
CA PHE A 399 -3.93 -2.82 -10.50
C PHE A 399 -2.70 -2.55 -9.64
N ASP A 400 -1.87 -1.58 -10.03
CA ASP A 400 -0.56 -1.32 -9.41
C ASP A 400 -0.48 0.06 -8.76
N SER A 401 0.26 0.11 -7.66
CA SER A 401 0.63 1.35 -6.98
C SER A 401 1.95 1.89 -7.50
N ASP A 402 2.28 3.10 -7.09
CA ASP A 402 3.64 3.61 -7.14
C ASP A 402 4.00 4.15 -5.75
N MET A 403 5.25 4.57 -5.53
CA MET A 403 5.70 5.06 -4.24
C MET A 403 4.94 6.32 -3.81
N GLU A 404 3.96 6.19 -2.93
CA GLU A 404 3.10 7.30 -2.48
C GLU A 404 3.90 8.36 -1.70
N TRP A 405 5.04 7.97 -1.13
CA TRP A 405 5.97 8.90 -0.49
C TRP A 405 6.66 9.84 -1.50
N ASP A 406 6.58 9.56 -2.81
CA ASP A 406 7.15 10.37 -3.88
C ASP A 406 6.16 11.42 -4.43
N TRP A 407 4.94 11.56 -3.89
CA TRP A 407 3.98 12.56 -4.37
C TRP A 407 4.59 13.97 -4.43
N GLY A 408 4.33 14.66 -5.53
CA GLY A 408 4.93 15.97 -5.85
C GLY A 408 6.28 15.93 -6.58
N THR A 409 6.93 14.76 -6.68
CA THR A 409 8.16 14.59 -7.48
C THR A 409 7.86 14.38 -8.98
N PRO A 410 8.84 14.64 -9.89
CA PRO A 410 8.65 14.44 -11.33
C PRO A 410 8.68 12.99 -11.83
N TRP A 411 9.02 12.04 -10.96
CA TRP A 411 9.12 10.61 -11.30
C TRP A 411 8.01 9.77 -10.67
N TYR A 412 7.19 10.32 -9.76
CA TYR A 412 5.97 9.67 -9.30
C TYR A 412 5.00 9.41 -10.46
N ARG A 413 4.47 8.20 -10.52
CA ARG A 413 3.46 7.75 -11.46
C ARG A 413 2.18 7.49 -10.67
N PRO A 414 1.00 7.93 -11.13
CA PRO A 414 -0.23 7.64 -10.40
C PRO A 414 -0.55 6.14 -10.40
N VAL A 415 -1.32 5.71 -9.40
CA VAL A 415 -1.90 4.37 -9.27
C VAL A 415 -2.75 4.06 -10.51
N HIS A 416 -2.60 2.86 -11.08
CA HIS A 416 -3.03 2.59 -12.45
C HIS A 416 -3.35 1.12 -12.73
N VAL A 417 -4.23 0.90 -13.72
CA VAL A 417 -4.40 -0.41 -14.35
C VAL A 417 -3.35 -0.58 -15.45
N PHE A 418 -2.71 -1.75 -15.49
CA PHE A 418 -1.75 -2.13 -16.53
C PHE A 418 -2.17 -3.42 -17.23
N HIS A 419 -1.68 -3.58 -18.46
CA HIS A 419 -1.86 -4.78 -19.29
C HIS A 419 -0.56 -5.59 -19.29
N SER A 420 -0.60 -6.77 -18.67
CA SER A 420 0.53 -7.69 -18.51
C SER A 420 0.69 -8.56 -19.77
N VAL A 421 1.70 -8.26 -20.58
CA VAL A 421 2.03 -9.05 -21.79
C VAL A 421 3.32 -9.85 -21.59
N ARG A 422 3.52 -10.94 -22.36
CA ARG A 422 4.64 -11.87 -22.16
C ARG A 422 6.00 -11.22 -22.47
N GLY A 423 6.73 -10.87 -21.43
CA GLY A 423 8.02 -10.17 -21.45
C GLY A 423 7.92 -8.66 -21.16
N GLY A 424 6.72 -8.14 -20.90
CA GLY A 424 6.46 -6.72 -20.66
C GLY A 424 7.23 -6.13 -19.48
N ASP A 425 7.49 -4.82 -19.55
CA ASP A 425 8.06 -4.00 -18.48
C ASP A 425 7.13 -2.83 -18.20
N ASN A 426 6.56 -2.78 -17.00
CA ASN A 426 5.61 -1.75 -16.58
C ASN A 426 6.27 -0.54 -15.91
N GLY A 427 7.59 -0.37 -16.00
CA GLY A 427 8.28 0.92 -15.77
C GLY A 427 8.68 1.27 -14.32
N PHE A 428 8.28 0.51 -13.29
CA PHE A 428 8.68 0.79 -11.91
C PHE A 428 10.16 0.48 -11.65
N ARG A 429 10.80 1.34 -10.86
CA ARG A 429 12.13 1.20 -10.24
C ARG A 429 12.14 2.04 -8.94
N GLU A 430 13.11 1.80 -8.06
CA GLU A 430 13.21 2.55 -6.80
C GLU A 430 13.69 4.00 -6.98
N GLY A 431 13.33 4.85 -6.01
CA GLY A 431 13.72 6.27 -5.98
C GLY A 431 13.38 7.01 -7.28
N SER A 432 14.30 7.82 -7.78
CA SER A 432 14.07 8.62 -8.99
C SER A 432 14.22 7.84 -10.32
N ALA A 433 14.41 6.52 -10.29
CA ALA A 433 14.66 5.72 -11.49
C ALA A 433 13.39 5.30 -12.25
N LYS A 434 12.21 5.64 -11.74
CA LYS A 434 10.90 5.30 -12.34
C LYS A 434 10.78 5.83 -13.76
N TRP A 435 10.40 4.96 -14.70
CA TRP A 435 10.33 5.30 -16.10
C TRP A 435 9.05 6.07 -16.46
N PRO A 436 9.15 7.18 -17.22
CA PRO A 436 8.00 7.83 -17.83
C PRO A 436 7.26 6.90 -18.79
N GLN A 437 5.93 7.08 -18.88
CA GLN A 437 5.09 6.26 -19.74
C GLN A 437 5.46 6.30 -21.23
N TYR A 438 6.22 7.29 -21.71
CA TYR A 438 6.65 7.40 -23.12
C TYR A 438 7.93 6.63 -23.47
N TYR A 439 8.65 6.02 -22.52
CA TYR A 439 9.86 5.25 -22.82
C TYR A 439 9.53 3.99 -23.65
N ALA A 440 10.08 3.88 -24.86
CA ALA A 440 9.79 2.80 -25.82
C ALA A 440 10.13 1.37 -25.34
N ASP A 441 11.00 1.26 -24.33
CA ASP A 441 11.35 0.01 -23.64
C ASP A 441 10.53 -0.30 -22.39
N GLY A 442 9.57 0.55 -22.02
CA GLY A 442 8.45 0.22 -21.14
C GLY A 442 7.10 0.17 -21.88
N LEU A 443 6.05 -0.24 -21.18
CA LEU A 443 4.67 -0.24 -21.65
C LEU A 443 3.82 0.85 -20.94
N PRO A 444 2.85 1.47 -21.62
CA PRO A 444 2.01 2.51 -21.04
C PRO A 444 0.92 1.94 -20.12
N HIS A 445 0.33 2.79 -19.28
CA HIS A 445 -0.82 2.41 -18.46
C HIS A 445 -2.06 2.17 -19.36
N THR A 446 -2.92 1.25 -18.95
CA THR A 446 -4.24 1.05 -19.58
C THR A 446 -5.24 2.10 -19.10
N ALA A 447 -5.25 2.39 -17.79
CA ALA A 447 -6.03 3.47 -17.20
C ALA A 447 -5.31 4.06 -15.98
N THR A 448 -5.22 5.38 -15.90
CA THR A 448 -4.68 6.10 -14.75
C THR A 448 -5.82 6.37 -13.75
N ILE A 449 -5.76 5.81 -12.55
CA ILE A 449 -6.82 5.94 -11.53
C ILE A 449 -6.57 7.16 -10.62
N GLY A 450 -5.30 7.51 -10.37
CA GLY A 450 -4.90 8.67 -9.58
C GLY A 450 -4.14 8.26 -8.32
N ILE A 451 -4.65 8.60 -7.15
CA ILE A 451 -4.16 8.05 -5.87
C ILE A 451 -5.07 6.92 -5.39
N GLY A 452 -4.52 5.96 -4.65
CA GLY A 452 -5.22 4.78 -4.15
C GLY A 452 -4.28 3.79 -3.46
N CYS A 453 -4.80 2.66 -3.00
CA CYS A 453 -4.05 1.55 -2.43
C CYS A 453 -4.64 0.24 -2.99
N PRO A 454 -4.07 -0.32 -4.06
CA PRO A 454 -4.57 -1.52 -4.72
C PRO A 454 -4.65 -2.73 -3.80
N THR A 455 -5.77 -3.45 -3.88
CA THR A 455 -5.95 -4.78 -3.28
C THR A 455 -6.50 -5.74 -4.36
N GLY A 456 -7.45 -6.63 -4.03
CA GLY A 456 -7.98 -7.63 -4.96
C GLY A 456 -8.68 -7.07 -6.20
N VAL A 457 -8.77 -7.88 -7.25
CA VAL A 457 -9.37 -7.50 -8.54
C VAL A 457 -10.21 -8.63 -9.12
N THR A 458 -11.23 -8.31 -9.93
CA THR A 458 -12.01 -9.35 -10.62
C THR A 458 -12.64 -8.86 -11.91
N PHE A 459 -12.91 -9.76 -12.85
CA PHE A 459 -13.70 -9.44 -14.05
C PHE A 459 -15.16 -9.80 -13.82
N GLY A 460 -16.09 -8.98 -14.31
CA GLY A 460 -17.54 -9.22 -14.20
C GLY A 460 -18.07 -10.43 -14.99
N THR A 461 -17.21 -11.28 -15.54
CA THR A 461 -17.62 -12.42 -16.38
C THR A 461 -18.42 -13.42 -15.56
N GLY A 462 -19.59 -13.82 -16.08
CA GLY A 462 -20.56 -14.65 -15.36
C GLY A 462 -21.52 -13.89 -14.44
N ALA A 463 -21.34 -12.59 -14.23
CA ALA A 463 -22.27 -11.79 -13.41
C ALA A 463 -23.64 -11.64 -14.09
N LYS A 464 -24.71 -11.60 -13.28
CA LYS A 464 -26.07 -11.24 -13.69
C LYS A 464 -26.24 -9.73 -13.77
N PHE A 465 -25.32 -9.07 -14.47
CA PHE A 465 -25.25 -7.62 -14.64
C PHE A 465 -25.45 -7.25 -16.12
N PRO A 466 -25.73 -5.98 -16.45
CA PRO A 466 -25.70 -5.52 -17.84
C PRO A 466 -24.36 -5.79 -18.53
N VAL A 467 -24.37 -5.95 -19.85
CA VAL A 467 -23.19 -6.40 -20.63
C VAL A 467 -21.95 -5.54 -20.42
N LYS A 468 -22.12 -4.21 -20.25
CA LYS A 468 -21.03 -3.27 -19.91
C LYS A 468 -20.26 -3.73 -18.66
N TYR A 469 -20.99 -4.11 -17.61
CA TYR A 469 -20.46 -4.50 -16.32
C TYR A 469 -19.97 -5.95 -16.29
N GLN A 470 -20.53 -6.85 -17.11
CA GLN A 470 -19.95 -8.18 -17.31
C GLN A 470 -18.54 -8.14 -17.94
N LYS A 471 -18.25 -7.09 -18.72
CA LYS A 471 -16.91 -6.84 -19.30
C LYS A 471 -15.99 -6.00 -18.40
N ALA A 472 -16.51 -5.42 -17.33
CA ALA A 472 -15.73 -4.50 -16.49
C ALA A 472 -14.66 -5.26 -15.70
N PHE A 473 -13.51 -4.61 -15.54
CA PHE A 473 -12.47 -4.99 -14.60
C PHE A 473 -12.73 -4.23 -13.29
N TYR A 474 -13.15 -4.95 -12.26
CA TYR A 474 -13.38 -4.41 -10.93
C TYR A 474 -12.08 -4.42 -10.14
N ILE A 475 -11.77 -3.27 -9.52
CA ILE A 475 -10.54 -3.10 -8.73
C ILE A 475 -10.89 -2.50 -7.37
N CYS A 476 -10.25 -3.01 -6.32
CA CYS A 476 -10.42 -2.55 -4.95
C CYS A 476 -9.36 -1.50 -4.56
N ASP A 477 -9.80 -0.38 -3.99
CA ASP A 477 -8.94 0.62 -3.34
C ASP A 477 -9.18 0.65 -1.83
N TRP A 478 -8.20 0.16 -1.09
CA TRP A 478 -8.23 0.05 0.37
C TRP A 478 -8.16 1.40 1.09
N THR A 479 -7.49 2.41 0.50
CA THR A 479 -7.18 3.66 1.22
C THR A 479 -8.30 4.69 1.16
N PHE A 480 -8.95 4.85 0.02
CA PHE A 480 -10.08 5.79 -0.14
C PHE A 480 -11.44 5.07 -0.22
N GLY A 481 -11.43 3.74 -0.13
CA GLY A 481 -12.64 2.93 -0.01
C GLY A 481 -13.50 2.93 -1.26
N ARG A 482 -12.93 2.55 -2.41
CA ARG A 482 -13.63 2.58 -3.70
C ARG A 482 -13.52 1.23 -4.39
N LEU A 483 -14.66 0.60 -4.68
CA LEU A 483 -14.75 -0.46 -5.68
C LEU A 483 -14.98 0.23 -7.01
N ILE A 484 -14.04 0.11 -7.94
CA ILE A 484 -14.03 0.87 -9.20
C ILE A 484 -14.28 -0.09 -10.36
N ALA A 485 -15.22 0.25 -11.25
CA ALA A 485 -15.44 -0.49 -12.48
C ALA A 485 -14.66 0.17 -13.63
N VAL A 486 -13.68 -0.56 -14.18
CA VAL A 486 -12.85 -0.11 -15.31
C VAL A 486 -13.34 -0.75 -16.60
N HIS A 487 -13.69 0.09 -17.58
CA HIS A 487 -14.23 -0.29 -18.88
C HIS A 487 -13.12 -0.30 -19.93
N LEU A 488 -12.66 -1.50 -20.28
CA LEU A 488 -11.58 -1.70 -21.25
C LEU A 488 -12.09 -1.51 -22.70
N THR A 489 -11.35 -0.73 -23.48
CA THR A 489 -11.57 -0.52 -24.91
C THR A 489 -10.34 -0.99 -25.69
N PRO A 490 -10.46 -1.93 -26.64
CA PRO A 490 -9.34 -2.36 -27.48
C PRO A 490 -8.72 -1.19 -28.25
N SER A 491 -7.41 -1.03 -28.14
CA SER A 491 -6.61 0.00 -28.81
C SER A 491 -5.38 -0.65 -29.41
N GLY A 492 -5.42 -0.89 -30.73
CA GLY A 492 -4.42 -1.67 -31.44
C GLY A 492 -4.24 -3.08 -30.84
N ALA A 493 -3.01 -3.44 -30.50
CA ALA A 493 -2.65 -4.72 -29.89
C ALA A 493 -2.80 -4.74 -28.34
N SER A 494 -3.43 -3.71 -27.76
CA SER A 494 -3.59 -3.52 -26.31
C SER A 494 -4.93 -2.85 -26.02
N TYR A 495 -5.06 -2.16 -24.88
CA TYR A 495 -6.30 -1.53 -24.42
C TYR A 495 -6.03 -0.17 -23.79
N THR A 496 -7.02 0.71 -23.91
CA THR A 496 -7.21 1.88 -23.04
C THR A 496 -8.42 1.66 -22.14
N GLY A 497 -8.53 2.36 -21.03
CA GLY A 497 -9.66 2.23 -20.11
C GLY A 497 -10.21 3.57 -19.62
N THR A 498 -11.52 3.60 -19.40
CA THR A 498 -12.21 4.61 -18.58
C THR A 498 -12.76 3.95 -17.32
N PHE A 499 -13.06 4.70 -16.27
CA PHE A 499 -13.53 4.11 -15.01
C PHE A 499 -14.63 4.93 -14.34
N GLU A 500 -15.37 4.30 -13.45
CA GLU A 500 -16.36 4.94 -12.58
C GLU A 500 -16.38 4.23 -11.21
N ASN A 501 -16.68 4.97 -10.14
CA ASN A 501 -16.88 4.38 -8.81
C ASN A 501 -18.14 3.52 -8.83
N PHE A 502 -17.99 2.21 -8.61
CA PHE A 502 -19.08 1.24 -8.66
C PHE A 502 -19.73 1.03 -7.28
N VAL A 503 -18.92 0.99 -6.22
CA VAL A 503 -19.36 1.13 -4.82
C VAL A 503 -18.40 2.06 -4.10
N ALA A 504 -18.94 3.04 -3.37
CA ALA A 504 -18.16 3.95 -2.54
C ALA A 504 -18.99 4.47 -1.34
N PRO A 505 -18.36 4.93 -0.25
CA PRO A 505 -19.05 5.65 0.81
C PRO A 505 -19.72 6.94 0.32
N LYS A 506 -20.93 7.22 0.78
CA LYS A 506 -21.62 8.52 0.58
C LYS A 506 -20.79 9.70 1.09
N SER A 507 -19.96 9.46 2.09
CA SER A 507 -19.05 10.45 2.68
C SER A 507 -17.81 10.76 1.83
N LEU A 508 -17.55 10.03 0.73
CA LEU A 508 -16.35 10.20 -0.10
C LEU A 508 -16.19 11.67 -0.53
N HIS A 509 -17.25 12.26 -1.09
CA HIS A 509 -17.30 13.67 -1.49
C HIS A 509 -18.16 14.47 -0.51
N GLY A 510 -17.54 14.93 0.59
CA GLY A 510 -18.22 15.66 1.65
C GLY A 510 -17.26 16.28 2.66
N ALA A 511 -17.74 17.30 3.38
CA ALA A 511 -17.00 18.05 4.41
C ALA A 511 -17.29 17.59 5.85
N GLY A 512 -17.82 16.37 5.99
CA GLY A 512 -17.99 15.68 7.27
C GLY A 512 -17.07 14.46 7.38
N GLY A 513 -17.15 13.78 8.53
CA GLY A 513 -16.38 12.57 8.80
C GLY A 513 -16.56 11.51 7.71
N LYS A 514 -15.45 10.82 7.38
CA LYS A 514 -15.43 9.77 6.36
C LYS A 514 -15.84 8.43 6.97
N THR A 515 -16.52 7.61 6.17
CA THR A 515 -16.85 6.22 6.49
C THR A 515 -15.78 5.31 5.86
N PRO A 516 -14.94 4.63 6.65
CA PRO A 516 -13.96 3.69 6.11
C PRO A 516 -14.64 2.50 5.43
N LEU A 517 -14.18 2.17 4.22
CA LEU A 517 -14.61 1.02 3.43
C LEU A 517 -13.37 0.32 2.84
N ASN A 518 -12.53 -0.20 3.73
CA ASN A 518 -11.20 -0.74 3.42
C ASN A 518 -11.26 -2.02 2.59
N LEU A 519 -11.56 -1.92 1.29
CA LEU A 519 -11.75 -3.07 0.41
C LEU A 519 -10.49 -3.93 0.32
N THR A 520 -10.66 -5.23 0.48
CA THR A 520 -9.56 -6.20 0.39
C THR A 520 -9.64 -7.09 -0.84
N ASP A 521 -10.83 -7.57 -1.23
CA ASP A 521 -10.94 -8.49 -2.37
C ASP A 521 -12.38 -8.58 -2.91
N ALA A 522 -12.57 -9.11 -4.12
CA ALA A 522 -13.87 -9.24 -4.80
C ALA A 522 -13.94 -10.46 -5.74
N VAL A 523 -15.10 -11.14 -5.81
CA VAL A 523 -15.34 -12.27 -6.74
C VAL A 523 -16.77 -12.28 -7.28
N ILE A 524 -16.98 -12.93 -8.44
CA ILE A 524 -18.32 -13.25 -8.95
C ILE A 524 -18.78 -14.62 -8.43
N GLY A 525 -19.88 -14.62 -7.68
CA GLY A 525 -20.52 -15.82 -7.14
C GLY A 525 -21.30 -16.60 -8.20
N ASP A 526 -21.61 -17.88 -7.92
CA ASP A 526 -22.38 -18.74 -8.83
C ASP A 526 -23.84 -18.31 -8.99
N ASP A 527 -24.35 -17.52 -8.04
CA ASP A 527 -25.64 -16.84 -8.17
C ASP A 527 -25.60 -15.66 -9.14
N GLY A 528 -24.43 -15.28 -9.66
CA GLY A 528 -24.20 -14.16 -10.57
C GLY A 528 -24.05 -12.80 -9.88
N SER A 529 -23.97 -12.74 -8.56
CA SER A 529 -23.71 -11.49 -7.81
C SER A 529 -22.22 -11.21 -7.70
N LEU A 530 -21.83 -9.94 -7.56
CA LEU A 530 -20.48 -9.58 -7.13
C LEU A 530 -20.44 -9.59 -5.60
N TYR A 531 -19.50 -10.33 -5.02
CA TYR A 531 -19.19 -10.30 -3.59
C TYR A 531 -17.89 -9.54 -3.37
N PHE A 532 -17.79 -8.75 -2.31
CA PHE A 532 -16.55 -8.08 -1.94
C PHE A 532 -16.35 -8.05 -0.42
N THR A 533 -15.10 -8.04 0.01
CA THR A 533 -14.72 -7.93 1.42
C THR A 533 -14.12 -6.57 1.74
N ILE A 534 -14.31 -6.13 2.98
CA ILE A 534 -13.45 -5.15 3.63
C ILE A 534 -12.68 -5.81 4.77
N GLY A 535 -11.57 -5.21 5.19
CA GLY A 535 -10.76 -5.65 6.32
C GLY A 535 -9.30 -5.26 6.15
N GLY A 536 -8.39 -6.10 6.64
CA GLY A 536 -6.94 -5.86 6.57
C GLY A 536 -6.43 -4.90 7.63
N ARG A 537 -5.16 -5.06 8.00
CA ARG A 537 -4.48 -4.32 9.08
C ARG A 537 -5.31 -4.28 10.38
N GLY A 538 -5.88 -5.44 10.75
CA GLY A 538 -6.69 -5.58 11.97
C GLY A 538 -8.05 -4.89 11.97
N THR A 539 -8.41 -4.15 10.91
CA THR A 539 -9.72 -3.48 10.82
C THR A 539 -10.86 -4.50 10.68
N GLN A 540 -12.02 -4.19 11.26
CA GLN A 540 -13.21 -5.06 11.26
C GLN A 540 -13.59 -5.51 9.85
N ALA A 541 -13.41 -6.79 9.57
CA ALA A 541 -13.79 -7.37 8.30
C ALA A 541 -15.31 -7.56 8.16
N SER A 542 -15.79 -7.48 6.92
CA SER A 542 -17.17 -7.76 6.52
C SER A 542 -17.26 -8.15 5.05
N LEU A 543 -18.25 -8.96 4.72
CA LEU A 543 -18.60 -9.43 3.38
C LEU A 543 -19.87 -8.72 2.92
N PHE A 544 -19.85 -8.22 1.69
CA PHE A 544 -20.98 -7.58 1.03
C PHE A 544 -21.29 -8.28 -0.29
N ARG A 545 -22.50 -8.04 -0.79
CA ARG A 545 -23.02 -8.54 -2.07
C ARG A 545 -23.60 -7.39 -2.86
N VAL A 546 -23.36 -7.37 -4.16
CA VAL A 546 -23.95 -6.42 -5.11
C VAL A 546 -24.76 -7.20 -6.14
N THR A 547 -26.03 -6.86 -6.26
CA THR A 547 -26.98 -7.41 -7.24
C THR A 547 -27.46 -6.34 -8.21
N TYR A 548 -27.95 -6.74 -9.38
CA TYR A 548 -28.62 -5.85 -10.33
C TYR A 548 -30.14 -6.10 -10.30
N THR A 549 -30.90 -5.03 -10.12
CA THR A 549 -32.36 -5.00 -9.98
C THR A 549 -33.03 -4.03 -10.97
N GLY A 550 -32.24 -3.42 -11.88
CA GLY A 550 -32.73 -2.53 -12.93
C GLY A 550 -33.36 -3.26 -14.13
N GLU A 551 -33.76 -2.48 -15.14
CA GLU A 551 -34.55 -2.95 -16.29
C GLU A 551 -33.71 -3.46 -17.47
N GLU A 552 -32.39 -3.25 -17.49
CA GLU A 552 -31.53 -3.68 -18.60
C GLU A 552 -31.31 -5.20 -18.57
N MET A 553 -31.15 -5.81 -19.75
CA MET A 553 -30.91 -7.26 -19.87
C MET A 553 -29.60 -7.66 -19.20
N ALA A 554 -29.71 -8.44 -18.13
CA ALA A 554 -28.62 -8.81 -17.25
C ALA A 554 -28.37 -10.34 -17.18
N ALA A 555 -28.69 -11.07 -18.26
CA ALA A 555 -28.41 -12.51 -18.34
C ALA A 555 -26.88 -12.74 -18.50
N PRO A 556 -26.26 -13.68 -17.76
CA PRO A 556 -24.83 -13.94 -17.87
C PRO A 556 -24.45 -14.43 -19.28
N ILE A 557 -23.38 -13.85 -19.82
CA ILE A 557 -22.79 -14.22 -21.10
C ILE A 557 -21.48 -14.97 -20.82
N ALA A 558 -21.27 -16.08 -21.53
CA ALA A 558 -20.00 -16.82 -21.47
C ALA A 558 -18.84 -15.96 -22.00
N ALA A 559 -17.61 -16.27 -21.57
CA ALA A 559 -16.43 -15.45 -21.87
C ALA A 559 -16.20 -15.25 -23.38
N ASP A 560 -16.45 -16.27 -24.20
CA ASP A 560 -16.35 -16.20 -25.67
C ASP A 560 -17.35 -15.19 -26.30
N GLY A 561 -18.54 -15.06 -25.71
CA GLY A 561 -19.53 -14.04 -26.07
C GLY A 561 -19.16 -12.62 -25.61
N LEU A 562 -18.33 -12.50 -24.57
CA LEU A 562 -17.83 -11.21 -24.05
C LEU A 562 -16.55 -10.73 -24.74
N ALA A 563 -15.80 -11.61 -25.42
CA ALA A 563 -14.56 -11.29 -26.12
C ALA A 563 -14.69 -10.15 -27.16
N HIS A 564 -13.63 -9.36 -27.33
CA HIS A 564 -13.60 -8.23 -28.25
C HIS A 564 -13.15 -8.65 -29.64
N LYS A 565 -14.08 -8.77 -30.59
CA LYS A 565 -13.76 -9.10 -31.99
C LYS A 565 -12.91 -8.02 -32.69
N ASN A 566 -12.98 -6.77 -32.25
CA ASN A 566 -12.19 -5.68 -32.82
C ASN A 566 -10.71 -5.80 -32.40
N SER A 567 -9.81 -5.57 -33.36
CA SER A 567 -8.36 -5.61 -33.19
C SER A 567 -7.80 -6.96 -32.68
N SER A 568 -8.55 -8.06 -32.81
CA SER A 568 -8.08 -9.41 -32.46
C SER A 568 -6.80 -9.78 -33.21
N ASP A 569 -6.77 -9.53 -34.53
CA ASP A 569 -5.62 -9.81 -35.41
C ASP A 569 -4.33 -9.12 -34.93
N MET A 570 -4.45 -7.93 -34.31
CA MET A 570 -3.32 -7.19 -33.75
C MET A 570 -2.84 -7.82 -32.44
N ARG A 571 -3.75 -8.30 -31.58
CA ARG A 571 -3.38 -9.06 -30.36
C ARG A 571 -2.74 -10.40 -30.72
N ASP A 572 -3.24 -11.08 -31.75
CA ASP A 572 -2.68 -12.34 -32.23
C ASP A 572 -1.32 -12.15 -32.91
N LEU A 573 -1.10 -11.06 -33.65
CA LEU A 573 0.22 -10.66 -34.13
C LEU A 573 1.19 -10.40 -32.97
N ARG A 574 0.74 -9.69 -31.92
CA ARG A 574 1.54 -9.42 -30.70
C ARG A 574 1.97 -10.72 -30.02
N ARG A 575 1.01 -11.61 -29.73
CA ARG A 575 1.23 -12.95 -29.18
C ARG A 575 2.15 -13.78 -30.07
N LYS A 576 2.03 -13.65 -31.40
CA LYS A 576 2.93 -14.34 -32.34
C LYS A 576 4.37 -13.82 -32.24
N LEU A 577 4.57 -12.52 -32.09
CA LEU A 577 5.89 -11.93 -31.83
C LEU A 577 6.45 -12.37 -30.47
N GLU A 578 5.64 -12.34 -29.42
CA GLU A 578 5.97 -12.85 -28.07
C GLU A 578 6.34 -14.34 -28.06
N SER A 579 5.76 -15.15 -28.96
CA SER A 579 6.08 -16.59 -29.08
C SER A 579 7.53 -16.86 -29.52
N PHE A 580 8.17 -15.91 -30.19
CA PHE A 580 9.59 -16.01 -30.55
C PHE A 580 10.53 -15.61 -29.38
N ASN A 581 10.01 -14.98 -28.32
CA ASN A 581 10.76 -14.64 -27.13
C ASN A 581 10.97 -15.86 -26.20
N VAL A 582 11.50 -16.96 -26.77
CA VAL A 582 11.66 -18.27 -26.11
C VAL A 582 13.05 -18.86 -26.35
N GLN A 583 13.59 -18.80 -27.57
CA GLN A 583 14.94 -19.28 -27.91
C GLN A 583 15.46 -18.56 -29.17
N PRO A 584 16.78 -18.48 -29.40
CA PRO A 584 17.31 -17.91 -30.64
C PRO A 584 16.75 -18.63 -31.87
N ASP A 585 16.31 -17.84 -32.84
CA ASP A 585 15.80 -18.28 -34.13
C ASP A 585 15.99 -17.15 -35.16
N ALA A 586 16.82 -17.39 -36.18
CA ALA A 586 17.05 -16.42 -37.25
C ALA A 586 15.79 -16.15 -38.09
N ALA A 587 14.83 -17.08 -38.15
CA ALA A 587 13.54 -16.86 -38.79
C ALA A 587 12.67 -15.86 -37.99
N ALA A 588 12.79 -15.82 -36.65
CA ALA A 588 12.16 -14.81 -35.82
C ALA A 588 12.67 -13.40 -36.14
N VAL A 589 13.98 -13.20 -36.33
CA VAL A 589 14.53 -11.89 -36.74
C VAL A 589 13.95 -11.46 -38.09
N LYS A 590 13.84 -12.39 -39.04
CA LYS A 590 13.23 -12.11 -40.35
C LYS A 590 11.75 -11.75 -40.24
N PHE A 591 10.99 -12.46 -39.40
CA PHE A 591 9.56 -12.21 -39.19
C PHE A 591 9.31 -10.90 -38.43
N ALA A 592 10.06 -10.62 -37.37
CA ALA A 592 9.83 -9.47 -36.49
C ALA A 592 10.22 -8.13 -37.13
N TRP A 593 11.23 -8.10 -38.02
CA TRP A 593 11.79 -6.84 -38.52
C TRP A 593 10.78 -5.86 -39.15
N PRO A 594 9.85 -6.29 -40.03
CA PRO A 594 8.84 -5.38 -40.61
C PRO A 594 7.93 -4.73 -39.54
N HIS A 595 7.73 -5.42 -38.42
CA HIS A 595 6.85 -4.97 -37.33
C HIS A 595 7.52 -3.96 -36.39
N LEU A 596 8.83 -3.75 -36.50
CA LEU A 596 9.52 -2.64 -35.82
C LEU A 596 9.03 -1.27 -36.29
N ASN A 597 8.47 -1.17 -37.50
CA ASN A 597 7.87 0.05 -38.04
C ASN A 597 6.35 0.17 -37.81
N SER A 598 5.78 -0.65 -36.92
CA SER A 598 4.35 -0.58 -36.60
C SER A 598 4.02 0.76 -35.94
N SER A 599 2.87 1.35 -36.28
CA SER A 599 2.32 2.48 -35.52
C SER A 599 1.92 2.07 -34.10
N ASP A 600 1.61 0.79 -33.88
CA ASP A 600 1.30 0.23 -32.57
C ASP A 600 2.58 -0.08 -31.76
N ARG A 601 2.70 0.56 -30.59
CA ARG A 601 3.84 0.41 -29.68
C ARG A 601 4.00 -0.99 -29.07
N HIS A 602 2.92 -1.71 -28.79
CA HIS A 602 2.99 -3.06 -28.24
C HIS A 602 3.50 -4.06 -29.29
N ILE A 603 3.13 -3.86 -30.57
CA ILE A 603 3.73 -4.58 -31.70
C ILE A 603 5.22 -4.26 -31.85
N ARG A 604 5.62 -2.98 -31.82
CA ARG A 604 7.06 -2.60 -31.87
C ARG A 604 7.84 -3.22 -30.71
N TYR A 605 7.27 -3.19 -29.50
CA TYR A 605 7.85 -3.78 -28.29
C TYR A 605 8.06 -5.29 -28.44
N ALA A 606 7.01 -6.04 -28.80
CA ALA A 606 7.10 -7.49 -28.99
C ALA A 606 8.07 -7.87 -30.13
N ALA A 607 8.09 -7.10 -31.23
CA ALA A 607 9.06 -7.26 -32.31
C ALA A 607 10.51 -7.02 -31.85
N ARG A 608 10.75 -6.00 -31.01
CA ARG A 608 12.05 -5.75 -30.37
C ARG A 608 12.49 -6.95 -29.54
N MET A 609 11.61 -7.48 -28.69
CA MET A 609 11.91 -8.64 -27.84
C MET A 609 12.27 -9.90 -28.63
N ALA A 610 11.57 -10.17 -29.73
CA ALA A 610 11.86 -11.29 -30.62
C ALA A 610 13.28 -11.19 -31.23
N ILE A 611 13.74 -9.97 -31.53
CA ILE A 611 15.12 -9.73 -32.02
C ILE A 611 16.13 -9.78 -30.87
N GLU A 612 15.81 -9.20 -29.70
CA GLU A 612 16.65 -9.26 -28.48
C GLU A 612 16.89 -10.69 -27.95
N ARG A 613 16.14 -11.70 -28.43
CA ARG A 613 16.42 -13.12 -28.14
C ARG A 613 17.55 -13.70 -28.99
N ASN A 614 17.98 -13.02 -30.05
CA ASN A 614 18.98 -13.51 -31.00
C ASN A 614 20.35 -12.85 -30.76
N PRO A 615 21.47 -13.58 -30.98
CA PRO A 615 22.82 -13.02 -30.93
C PRO A 615 22.97 -11.73 -31.75
N VAL A 616 23.61 -10.72 -31.17
CA VAL A 616 23.69 -9.35 -31.70
C VAL A 616 24.34 -9.29 -33.08
N ASP A 617 25.35 -10.12 -33.33
CA ASP A 617 26.07 -10.24 -34.59
C ASP A 617 25.17 -10.62 -35.78
N GLN A 618 24.06 -11.34 -35.54
CA GLN A 618 23.12 -11.74 -36.59
C GLN A 618 22.26 -10.59 -37.13
N TRP A 619 22.12 -9.48 -36.38
CA TRP A 619 21.18 -8.40 -36.72
C TRP A 619 21.71 -6.98 -36.55
N GLN A 620 22.84 -6.76 -35.86
CA GLN A 620 23.47 -5.45 -35.67
C GLN A 620 23.71 -4.72 -36.99
N ALA A 621 24.24 -5.39 -38.02
CA ALA A 621 24.49 -4.78 -39.32
C ALA A 621 23.21 -4.22 -39.95
N LYS A 622 22.07 -4.89 -39.74
CA LYS A 622 20.75 -4.47 -40.22
C LYS A 622 20.20 -3.30 -39.40
N ALA A 623 20.37 -3.31 -38.08
CA ALA A 623 19.98 -2.21 -37.19
C ALA A 623 20.69 -0.89 -37.54
N LEU A 624 22.00 -0.96 -37.83
CA LEU A 624 22.82 0.20 -38.21
C LEU A 624 22.48 0.76 -39.60
N GLN A 625 21.93 -0.07 -40.48
CA GLN A 625 21.54 0.30 -41.84
C GLN A 625 20.09 0.78 -41.95
N GLU A 626 19.23 0.47 -40.98
CA GLU A 626 17.83 0.89 -40.95
C GLU A 626 17.70 2.43 -40.98
N LYS A 627 16.69 2.92 -41.71
CA LYS A 627 16.44 4.35 -41.93
C LYS A 627 15.00 4.78 -41.68
N SER A 628 14.05 3.84 -41.63
CA SER A 628 12.68 4.19 -41.23
C SER A 628 12.68 4.51 -39.72
N PRO A 629 12.23 5.72 -39.28
CA PRO A 629 12.49 6.19 -37.91
C PRO A 629 12.10 5.22 -36.80
N ASP A 630 10.86 4.74 -36.78
CA ASP A 630 10.39 3.85 -35.71
C ASP A 630 11.11 2.49 -35.73
N ALA A 631 11.36 1.93 -36.91
CA ALA A 631 12.14 0.70 -37.03
C ALA A 631 13.59 0.88 -36.58
N ALA A 632 14.23 1.97 -36.99
CA ALA A 632 15.60 2.30 -36.65
C ALA A 632 15.75 2.53 -35.14
N PHE A 633 14.89 3.36 -34.54
CA PHE A 633 14.97 3.65 -33.10
C PHE A 633 14.66 2.40 -32.27
N THR A 634 13.71 1.55 -32.70
CA THR A 634 13.41 0.29 -32.00
C THR A 634 14.57 -0.72 -32.11
N ALA A 635 15.20 -0.84 -33.29
CA ALA A 635 16.35 -1.74 -33.49
C ALA A 635 17.64 -1.22 -32.81
N LEU A 636 17.88 0.09 -32.84
CA LEU A 636 19.01 0.72 -32.16
C LEU A 636 18.82 0.73 -30.65
N LEU A 637 17.58 0.77 -30.13
CA LEU A 637 17.28 0.55 -28.71
C LEU A 637 17.66 -0.87 -28.29
N ALA A 638 17.31 -1.91 -29.08
CA ALA A 638 17.78 -3.27 -28.83
C ALA A 638 19.33 -3.34 -28.83
N LEU A 639 19.99 -2.63 -29.77
CA LEU A 639 21.45 -2.59 -29.82
C LEU A 639 22.08 -1.83 -28.65
N ALA A 640 21.43 -0.78 -28.13
CA ALA A 640 21.86 -0.10 -26.90
C ALA A 640 21.71 -1.02 -25.67
N ARG A 641 20.65 -1.85 -25.66
CA ARG A 641 20.35 -2.79 -24.57
C ARG A 641 21.29 -3.99 -24.49
N LEU A 642 21.77 -4.49 -25.64
CA LEU A 642 22.55 -5.74 -25.73
C LEU A 642 23.96 -5.60 -26.30
N GLY A 643 24.25 -4.52 -27.01
CA GLY A 643 25.58 -4.26 -27.58
C GLY A 643 26.54 -3.68 -26.54
N THR A 644 27.83 -3.77 -26.83
CA THR A 644 28.93 -3.33 -25.96
C THR A 644 29.42 -1.92 -26.29
N ALA A 645 30.38 -1.39 -25.52
CA ALA A 645 31.04 -0.11 -25.78
C ALA A 645 31.65 -0.01 -27.18
N GLU A 646 32.14 -1.11 -27.76
CA GLU A 646 32.68 -1.16 -29.13
C GLU A 646 31.59 -0.88 -30.19
N SER A 647 30.33 -1.21 -29.91
CA SER A 647 29.20 -1.00 -30.82
C SER A 647 28.64 0.44 -30.79
N GLN A 648 28.82 1.14 -29.66
CA GLN A 648 28.24 2.47 -29.42
C GLN A 648 28.59 3.51 -30.51
N PRO A 649 29.85 3.67 -30.96
CA PRO A 649 30.18 4.67 -31.98
C PRO A 649 29.43 4.46 -33.30
N ALA A 650 29.17 3.20 -33.67
CA ALA A 650 28.39 2.88 -34.87
C ALA A 650 26.90 3.16 -34.66
N LEU A 651 26.36 2.76 -33.50
CA LEU A 651 24.98 2.99 -33.08
C LEU A 651 24.64 4.49 -33.09
N LEU A 652 25.45 5.32 -32.44
CA LEU A 652 25.21 6.76 -32.35
C LEU A 652 25.33 7.46 -33.71
N ARG A 653 26.25 7.02 -34.59
CA ARG A 653 26.31 7.51 -35.98
C ARG A 653 25.11 7.09 -36.84
N ALA A 654 24.59 5.86 -36.65
CA ALA A 654 23.36 5.44 -37.31
C ALA A 654 22.18 6.31 -36.84
N LEU A 655 22.10 6.61 -35.56
CA LEU A 655 21.06 7.43 -34.95
C LEU A 655 21.10 8.90 -35.41
N THR A 656 22.28 9.52 -35.48
CA THR A 656 22.44 10.90 -35.98
C THR A 656 22.21 11.02 -37.49
N SER A 657 22.36 9.94 -38.25
CA SER A 657 22.07 9.91 -39.70
C SER A 657 20.58 10.10 -40.05
N ILE A 658 19.67 10.00 -39.06
CA ILE A 658 18.24 10.26 -39.21
C ILE A 658 17.94 11.69 -38.72
N PRO A 659 17.64 12.66 -39.60
CA PRO A 659 17.45 14.07 -39.21
C PRO A 659 16.20 14.27 -38.34
N SER A 660 16.33 15.08 -37.28
CA SER A 660 15.24 15.33 -36.33
C SER A 660 14.13 16.25 -36.88
N ALA A 661 14.35 16.96 -37.99
CA ALA A 661 13.48 18.02 -38.49
C ALA A 661 12.05 17.57 -38.90
N ASN A 662 11.87 16.29 -39.23
CA ASN A 662 10.59 15.73 -39.69
C ASN A 662 10.07 14.62 -38.76
N LEU A 663 10.64 14.46 -37.56
CA LEU A 663 10.19 13.47 -36.60
C LEU A 663 8.96 13.98 -35.83
N THR A 664 8.06 13.06 -35.45
CA THR A 664 7.05 13.36 -34.43
C THR A 664 7.73 13.54 -33.06
N GLU A 665 6.99 14.08 -32.08
CA GLU A 665 7.47 14.14 -30.70
C GLU A 665 7.78 12.74 -30.14
N GLU A 666 6.90 11.76 -30.38
CA GLU A 666 7.13 10.36 -30.00
C GLU A 666 8.40 9.80 -30.64
N GLN A 667 8.59 9.98 -31.94
CA GLN A 667 9.82 9.54 -32.64
C GLN A 667 11.07 10.25 -32.11
N THR A 668 10.95 11.51 -31.71
CA THR A 668 12.06 12.26 -31.11
C THR A 668 12.38 11.73 -29.71
N LEU A 669 11.38 11.48 -28.87
CA LEU A 669 11.55 10.85 -27.56
C LEU A 669 12.15 9.43 -27.68
N ASN A 670 11.69 8.63 -28.65
CA ASN A 670 12.26 7.32 -28.96
C ASN A 670 13.75 7.44 -29.33
N LYS A 671 14.11 8.42 -30.16
CA LYS A 671 15.51 8.72 -30.53
C LYS A 671 16.35 9.14 -29.32
N LEU A 672 15.85 10.03 -28.47
CA LEU A 672 16.53 10.44 -27.24
C LEU A 672 16.73 9.25 -26.29
N ARG A 673 15.71 8.40 -26.13
CA ARG A 673 15.75 7.20 -25.30
C ARG A 673 16.87 6.22 -25.72
N VAL A 674 17.16 6.08 -27.02
CA VAL A 674 18.31 5.28 -27.50
C VAL A 674 19.64 5.86 -26.99
N ILE A 675 19.79 7.19 -26.95
CA ILE A 675 21.00 7.85 -26.45
C ILE A 675 21.15 7.59 -24.95
N GLU A 676 20.09 7.72 -24.17
CA GLU A 676 20.12 7.48 -22.71
C GLU A 676 20.50 6.05 -22.37
N VAL A 677 19.87 5.06 -23.02
CA VAL A 677 20.19 3.64 -22.78
C VAL A 677 21.62 3.31 -23.23
N SER A 678 22.11 3.92 -24.32
CA SER A 678 23.52 3.79 -24.74
C SER A 678 24.47 4.42 -23.72
N ILE A 679 24.17 5.60 -23.17
CA ILE A 679 24.96 6.21 -22.08
C ILE A 679 24.98 5.28 -20.86
N ALA A 680 23.83 4.78 -20.44
CA ALA A 680 23.66 3.96 -19.24
C ALA A 680 24.38 2.59 -19.35
N ARG A 681 24.33 1.92 -20.51
CA ARG A 681 24.84 0.55 -20.70
C ARG A 681 26.20 0.46 -21.39
N GLN A 682 26.52 1.42 -22.26
CA GLN A 682 27.72 1.41 -23.11
C GLN A 682 28.71 2.52 -22.73
N GLY A 683 28.36 3.38 -21.78
CA GLY A 683 29.19 4.46 -21.24
C GLY A 683 28.92 5.83 -21.87
N ILE A 684 29.37 6.90 -21.22
CA ILE A 684 29.27 8.26 -21.78
C ILE A 684 30.18 8.34 -23.01
N PRO A 685 29.67 8.68 -24.22
CA PRO A 685 30.49 8.80 -25.41
C PRO A 685 31.46 9.98 -25.28
N THR A 686 32.62 9.88 -25.91
CA THR A 686 33.68 10.90 -25.84
C THR A 686 34.17 11.34 -27.22
N GLY A 687 35.00 12.38 -27.25
CA GLY A 687 35.68 12.84 -28.47
C GLY A 687 34.71 13.27 -29.57
N GLU A 688 34.94 12.79 -30.79
CA GLU A 688 34.17 13.17 -31.97
C GLU A 688 32.73 12.62 -31.95
N VAL A 689 32.50 11.46 -31.34
CA VAL A 689 31.15 10.88 -31.22
C VAL A 689 30.27 11.75 -30.31
N ALA A 690 30.82 12.21 -29.18
CA ALA A 690 30.12 13.12 -28.27
C ALA A 690 29.72 14.42 -28.98
N LYS A 691 30.65 15.05 -29.71
CA LYS A 691 30.38 16.27 -30.49
C LYS A 691 29.25 16.08 -31.51
N GLN A 692 29.22 14.95 -32.21
CA GLN A 692 28.19 14.63 -33.20
C GLN A 692 26.81 14.42 -32.55
N VAL A 693 26.75 13.82 -31.36
CA VAL A 693 25.49 13.70 -30.59
C VAL A 693 25.04 15.08 -30.11
N ILE A 694 25.91 15.86 -29.47
CA ILE A 694 25.61 17.23 -28.99
C ILE A 694 25.08 18.10 -30.13
N ALA A 695 25.77 18.13 -31.29
CA ALA A 695 25.33 18.90 -32.46
C ALA A 695 23.97 18.46 -33.03
N ASN A 696 23.50 17.25 -32.72
CA ASN A 696 22.21 16.72 -33.17
C ASN A 696 21.06 16.98 -32.18
N VAL A 697 21.35 17.10 -30.88
CA VAL A 697 20.34 17.24 -29.81
C VAL A 697 20.29 18.64 -29.18
N ASP A 698 21.41 19.36 -29.08
CA ASP A 698 21.42 20.72 -28.51
C ASP A 698 20.50 21.72 -29.25
N PRO A 699 20.38 21.71 -30.60
CA PRO A 699 19.43 22.57 -31.31
C PRO A 699 17.94 22.29 -31.01
N LEU A 700 17.63 21.16 -30.36
CA LEU A 700 16.25 20.80 -29.96
C LEU A 700 15.88 21.35 -28.58
N TYR A 701 16.87 21.81 -27.79
CA TYR A 701 16.69 22.34 -26.45
C TYR A 701 16.69 23.89 -26.50
N PRO A 702 15.83 24.61 -25.75
CA PRO A 702 14.63 24.09 -25.10
C PRO A 702 13.58 23.66 -26.13
N ALA A 703 12.90 22.57 -25.83
CA ALA A 703 11.77 22.05 -26.60
C ALA A 703 10.44 22.69 -26.15
N LYS A 704 9.35 22.38 -26.88
CA LYS A 704 8.00 22.86 -26.55
C LYS A 704 7.33 22.11 -25.40
N SER A 705 7.70 20.85 -25.16
CA SER A 705 7.06 20.00 -24.15
C SER A 705 7.99 19.74 -22.97
N GLU A 706 7.39 19.48 -21.80
CA GLU A 706 8.10 19.07 -20.59
C GLU A 706 8.90 17.78 -20.83
N ALA A 707 8.28 16.78 -21.48
CA ALA A 707 8.89 15.48 -21.75
C ALA A 707 10.18 15.61 -22.59
N MET A 708 10.15 16.36 -23.69
CA MET A 708 11.36 16.59 -24.47
C MET A 708 12.41 17.39 -23.68
N ASN A 709 12.01 18.41 -22.91
CA ASN A 709 12.94 19.19 -22.10
C ASN A 709 13.60 18.35 -20.99
N ARG A 710 12.89 17.39 -20.40
CA ARG A 710 13.41 16.46 -19.39
C ARG A 710 14.52 15.56 -19.96
N GLU A 711 14.26 14.87 -21.07
CA GLU A 711 15.25 13.95 -21.66
C GLU A 711 16.43 14.73 -22.28
N LEU A 712 16.18 15.85 -22.99
CA LEU A 712 17.23 16.71 -23.52
C LEU A 712 18.14 17.27 -22.41
N CYS A 713 17.57 17.70 -21.29
CA CYS A 713 18.33 18.18 -20.12
C CYS A 713 19.25 17.08 -19.58
N GLN A 714 18.74 15.86 -19.36
CA GLN A 714 19.55 14.73 -18.87
C GLN A 714 20.70 14.38 -19.82
N ILE A 715 20.42 14.25 -21.12
CA ILE A 715 21.41 13.89 -22.15
C ILE A 715 22.48 14.99 -22.28
N LEU A 716 22.08 16.26 -22.37
CA LEU A 716 23.02 17.38 -22.52
C LEU A 716 23.90 17.57 -21.28
N ILE A 717 23.37 17.30 -20.08
CA ILE A 717 24.16 17.29 -18.84
C ILE A 717 25.14 16.11 -18.83
N ALA A 718 24.70 14.90 -19.17
CA ALA A 718 25.56 13.71 -19.21
C ALA A 718 26.72 13.84 -20.22
N LEU A 719 26.55 14.67 -21.26
CA LEU A 719 27.55 14.94 -22.30
C LEU A 719 28.41 16.20 -22.04
N ASP A 720 28.25 16.90 -20.90
CA ASP A 720 28.89 18.18 -20.58
C ASP A 720 28.73 19.23 -21.71
N ALA A 721 27.52 19.35 -22.24
CA ALA A 721 27.25 20.15 -23.42
C ALA A 721 27.39 21.67 -23.15
N PRO A 722 27.99 22.45 -24.08
CA PRO A 722 28.18 23.89 -23.88
C PRO A 722 26.88 24.64 -23.57
N ASN A 723 26.93 25.51 -22.55
CA ASN A 723 25.80 26.33 -22.09
C ASN A 723 24.57 25.58 -21.54
N VAL A 724 24.61 24.26 -21.36
CA VAL A 724 23.45 23.49 -20.85
C VAL A 724 22.94 24.06 -19.53
N VAL A 725 23.83 24.30 -18.56
CA VAL A 725 23.50 24.91 -17.25
C VAL A 725 22.75 26.23 -17.40
N ALA A 726 23.24 27.15 -18.24
CA ALA A 726 22.62 28.46 -18.45
C ALA A 726 21.24 28.37 -19.13
N ARG A 727 21.01 27.34 -19.96
CA ARG A 727 19.72 27.06 -20.61
C ARG A 727 18.73 26.39 -19.66
N THR A 728 19.19 25.42 -18.86
CA THR A 728 18.38 24.76 -17.83
C THR A 728 17.98 25.72 -16.71
N MET A 729 18.86 26.63 -16.29
CA MET A 729 18.53 27.68 -15.32
C MET A 729 17.40 28.60 -15.81
N LYS A 730 17.39 28.99 -17.09
CA LYS A 730 16.28 29.76 -17.67
C LYS A 730 14.95 29.00 -17.70
N LEU A 731 14.99 27.68 -17.89
CA LEU A 731 13.79 26.84 -17.77
C LEU A 731 13.33 26.71 -16.31
N LEU A 732 14.24 26.60 -15.36
CA LEU A 732 13.94 26.62 -13.92
C LEU A 732 13.26 27.93 -13.48
N GLU A 733 13.77 29.08 -13.96
CA GLU A 733 13.19 30.41 -13.70
C GLU A 733 11.81 30.61 -14.37
N ALA A 734 11.59 30.02 -15.54
CA ALA A 734 10.33 30.15 -16.30
C ALA A 734 9.27 29.09 -15.94
N ALA A 735 9.66 28.00 -15.27
CA ALA A 735 8.79 26.88 -14.92
C ALA A 735 7.69 27.31 -13.93
N LEU A 736 6.44 27.08 -14.32
CA LEU A 736 5.27 27.48 -13.56
C LEU A 736 4.89 26.46 -12.49
N THR A 737 5.16 25.17 -12.71
CA THR A 737 4.74 24.08 -11.82
C THR A 737 5.85 23.58 -10.90
N GLN A 738 5.49 22.99 -9.75
CA GLN A 738 6.45 22.32 -8.87
C GLN A 738 7.27 21.26 -9.63
N LYS A 739 6.57 20.46 -10.45
CA LYS A 739 7.12 19.33 -11.20
C LYS A 739 8.24 19.77 -12.15
N GLU A 740 8.01 20.81 -12.94
CA GLU A 740 9.03 21.34 -13.85
C GLU A 740 10.23 21.90 -13.09
N GLN A 741 10.00 22.73 -12.06
CA GLN A 741 11.09 23.32 -11.27
C GLN A 741 11.96 22.24 -10.60
N VAL A 742 11.33 21.23 -9.97
CA VAL A 742 12.04 20.10 -9.36
C VAL A 742 12.81 19.30 -10.42
N THR A 743 12.25 19.08 -11.61
CA THR A 743 12.94 18.38 -12.72
C THR A 743 14.27 19.06 -13.08
N TYR A 744 14.24 20.37 -13.34
CA TYR A 744 15.44 21.10 -13.73
C TYR A 744 16.44 21.23 -12.58
N ALA A 745 15.97 21.50 -11.36
CA ALA A 745 16.84 21.65 -10.20
C ALA A 745 17.54 20.33 -9.80
N VAL A 746 16.80 19.20 -9.82
CA VAL A 746 17.34 17.86 -9.52
C VAL A 746 18.31 17.39 -10.61
N ASN A 747 18.07 17.68 -11.88
CA ASN A 747 19.01 17.31 -12.94
C ASN A 747 20.34 18.08 -12.83
N LEU A 748 20.30 19.35 -12.38
CA LEU A 748 21.50 20.17 -12.16
C LEU A 748 22.33 19.79 -10.93
N ARG A 749 21.79 18.99 -9.99
CA ARG A 749 22.40 18.76 -8.67
C ARG A 749 23.78 18.11 -8.70
N ASN A 750 24.11 17.34 -9.74
CA ASN A 750 25.41 16.66 -9.87
C ASN A 750 26.37 17.34 -10.86
N VAL A 751 26.03 18.54 -11.34
CA VAL A 751 26.81 19.24 -12.38
C VAL A 751 27.94 20.07 -11.77
N LYS A 752 29.18 19.74 -12.14
CA LYS A 752 30.41 20.39 -11.64
C LYS A 752 30.89 21.55 -12.52
N THR A 753 30.58 21.51 -13.81
CA THR A 753 31.08 22.40 -14.88
C THR A 753 29.99 23.34 -15.39
N GLY A 754 30.34 24.32 -16.23
CA GLY A 754 29.37 25.22 -16.88
C GLY A 754 28.74 26.31 -16.00
N TRP A 755 29.10 26.37 -14.71
CA TRP A 755 28.65 27.39 -13.77
C TRP A 755 29.43 28.71 -13.90
N ASN A 756 28.75 29.82 -13.58
CA ASN A 756 29.39 31.09 -13.23
C ASN A 756 28.81 31.58 -11.89
N PRO A 757 29.45 32.55 -11.20
CA PRO A 757 29.01 32.97 -9.86
C PRO A 757 27.56 33.45 -9.78
N GLY A 758 27.05 34.10 -10.85
CA GLY A 758 25.66 34.53 -10.93
C GLY A 758 24.69 33.34 -11.03
N LEU A 759 24.92 32.43 -11.99
CA LEU A 759 24.08 31.23 -12.14
C LEU A 759 24.09 30.35 -10.89
N ARG A 760 25.25 30.17 -10.25
CA ARG A 760 25.35 29.39 -9.01
C ARG A 760 24.60 30.07 -7.86
N ARG A 761 24.69 31.40 -7.72
CA ARG A 761 23.93 32.17 -6.74
C ARG A 761 22.43 32.08 -6.96
N THR A 762 21.95 32.16 -8.21
CA THR A 762 20.52 31.97 -8.54
C THR A 762 20.06 30.56 -8.17
N TYR A 763 20.81 29.53 -8.60
CA TYR A 763 20.48 28.13 -8.31
C TYR A 763 20.40 27.85 -6.81
N MET A 764 21.42 28.25 -6.05
CA MET A 764 21.43 28.07 -4.59
C MET A 764 20.34 28.89 -3.90
N SER A 765 20.00 30.07 -4.41
CA SER A 765 18.90 30.88 -3.88
C SER A 765 17.52 30.25 -4.11
N TRP A 766 17.29 29.52 -5.21
CA TRP A 766 16.02 28.86 -5.49
C TRP A 766 15.64 27.83 -4.41
N TRP A 767 16.63 27.13 -3.84
CA TRP A 767 16.43 26.19 -2.73
C TRP A 767 15.91 26.86 -1.45
N ASN A 768 16.15 28.17 -1.29
CA ASN A 768 15.75 28.98 -0.14
C ASN A 768 14.45 29.79 -0.37
N ALA A 769 14.22 30.24 -1.60
CA ALA A 769 13.24 31.30 -1.92
C ALA A 769 11.77 30.81 -1.99
N GLY A 770 11.52 29.54 -1.71
CA GLY A 770 10.23 28.90 -1.94
C GLY A 770 10.10 28.40 -3.39
N ARG A 771 9.51 27.21 -3.53
CA ARG A 771 9.25 26.56 -4.82
C ARG A 771 7.83 26.87 -5.25
N SER A 772 7.52 26.73 -6.54
CA SER A 772 6.12 26.74 -6.98
C SER A 772 5.36 25.62 -6.28
N SER A 773 4.19 25.94 -5.71
CA SER A 773 3.20 24.98 -5.21
C SER A 773 2.08 24.71 -6.22
N ALA A 774 2.22 25.19 -7.47
CA ALA A 774 1.25 24.94 -8.52
C ALA A 774 1.44 23.54 -9.13
N HIS A 775 0.33 22.82 -9.25
CA HIS A 775 0.27 21.50 -9.87
C HIS A 775 -0.63 21.53 -11.12
N PRO A 776 -0.38 20.67 -12.11
CA PRO A 776 -1.29 20.44 -13.23
C PRO A 776 -2.71 20.08 -12.75
N ALA A 777 -3.73 20.52 -13.49
CA ALA A 777 -5.13 20.38 -13.08
C ALA A 777 -5.58 18.90 -12.97
N ASP A 778 -5.01 18.01 -13.80
CA ASP A 778 -5.21 16.56 -13.71
C ASP A 778 -4.64 15.98 -12.42
N VAL A 779 -3.47 16.44 -11.96
CA VAL A 779 -2.87 16.03 -10.69
C VAL A 779 -3.74 16.47 -9.50
N VAL A 780 -4.26 17.70 -9.52
CA VAL A 780 -5.20 18.18 -8.48
C VAL A 780 -6.47 17.33 -8.48
N LYS A 781 -7.05 17.08 -9.67
CA LYS A 781 -8.26 16.28 -9.82
C LYS A 781 -8.11 14.86 -9.27
N MET A 782 -6.94 14.22 -9.39
CA MET A 782 -6.68 12.87 -8.84
C MET A 782 -6.89 12.80 -7.32
N PHE A 783 -6.60 13.88 -6.58
CA PHE A 783 -6.81 13.96 -5.13
C PHE A 783 -8.28 14.30 -4.81
N GLU A 784 -8.90 15.21 -5.59
CA GLU A 784 -10.33 15.55 -5.46
C GLU A 784 -11.24 14.33 -5.70
N ASP A 785 -10.93 13.51 -6.70
CA ASP A 785 -11.63 12.25 -7.02
C ASP A 785 -11.47 11.16 -5.93
N ALA A 786 -10.45 11.30 -5.07
CA ALA A 786 -10.23 10.48 -3.88
C ALA A 786 -10.78 11.13 -2.60
N GLY A 787 -11.39 12.32 -2.69
CA GLY A 787 -12.03 13.00 -1.57
C GLY A 787 -11.09 13.68 -0.57
N VAL A 788 -9.83 13.97 -0.97
CA VAL A 788 -8.78 14.55 -0.11
C VAL A 788 -8.09 15.76 -0.78
N PRO A 789 -7.52 16.72 -0.02
CA PRO A 789 -6.70 17.78 -0.58
C PRO A 789 -5.32 17.24 -1.03
N PHE A 790 -4.68 17.93 -1.99
CA PHE A 790 -3.30 17.63 -2.39
C PHE A 790 -2.30 17.86 -1.24
N ASN A 791 -1.35 16.94 -1.06
CA ASN A 791 -0.15 17.11 -0.23
C ASN A 791 1.07 16.45 -0.88
N ASN A 792 2.28 16.87 -0.51
CA ASN A 792 3.50 16.21 -0.94
C ASN A 792 3.76 14.93 -0.13
N GLY A 793 4.39 13.95 -0.77
CA GLY A 793 4.65 12.64 -0.20
C GLY A 793 5.75 12.68 0.87
N ALA A 794 5.78 11.66 1.72
CA ALA A 794 6.67 11.60 2.88
C ALA A 794 8.18 11.65 2.56
N SER A 795 8.59 11.26 1.35
CA SER A 795 9.99 11.32 0.88
C SER A 795 10.32 12.63 0.18
N PHE A 796 9.34 13.42 -0.27
CA PHE A 796 9.55 14.64 -1.05
C PHE A 796 10.53 15.61 -0.38
N GLY A 797 10.30 15.95 0.90
CA GLY A 797 11.18 16.87 1.66
C GLY A 797 12.63 16.39 1.70
N ASN A 798 12.84 15.08 1.92
CA ASN A 798 14.17 14.49 2.01
C ASN A 798 14.84 14.36 0.63
N PHE A 799 14.11 14.08 -0.45
CA PHE A 799 14.64 14.21 -1.81
C PHE A 799 15.18 15.63 -2.05
N MET A 800 14.42 16.66 -1.67
CA MET A 800 14.87 18.05 -1.84
C MET A 800 16.10 18.38 -0.97
N ALA A 801 16.15 17.90 0.27
CA ALA A 801 17.31 18.06 1.15
C ALA A 801 18.57 17.34 0.63
N HIS A 802 18.44 16.08 0.18
CA HIS A 802 19.55 15.33 -0.40
C HIS A 802 20.04 15.97 -1.70
N ALA A 803 19.14 16.43 -2.59
CA ALA A 803 19.52 17.13 -3.81
C ALA A 803 20.23 18.47 -3.55
N HIS A 804 19.86 19.20 -2.50
CA HIS A 804 20.58 20.42 -2.08
C HIS A 804 22.01 20.10 -1.61
N GLU A 805 22.19 19.08 -0.77
CA GLU A 805 23.53 18.71 -0.32
C GLU A 805 24.39 18.12 -1.45
N GLU A 806 23.83 17.29 -2.35
CA GLU A 806 24.49 16.87 -3.60
C GLU A 806 24.96 18.08 -4.42
N ALA A 807 24.08 19.07 -4.63
CA ALA A 807 24.41 20.31 -5.33
C ALA A 807 25.58 21.06 -4.68
N LYS A 808 25.60 21.15 -3.36
CA LYS A 808 26.68 21.77 -2.58
C LYS A 808 28.00 21.00 -2.68
N PHE A 809 27.98 19.66 -2.76
CA PHE A 809 29.18 18.84 -3.01
C PHE A 809 29.78 19.02 -4.42
N THR A 810 29.07 19.64 -5.37
CA THR A 810 29.64 20.03 -6.68
C THR A 810 30.39 21.36 -6.68
N MET A 811 30.35 22.11 -5.57
CA MET A 811 30.93 23.45 -5.48
C MET A 811 32.42 23.43 -5.14
N THR A 812 33.16 24.37 -5.68
CA THR A 812 34.53 24.68 -5.28
C THR A 812 34.56 25.38 -3.90
N PRO A 813 35.69 25.32 -3.16
CA PRO A 813 35.83 26.05 -1.90
C PRO A 813 35.55 27.56 -2.02
N ASP A 814 35.98 28.18 -3.12
CA ASP A 814 35.76 29.60 -3.39
C ASP A 814 34.27 29.94 -3.61
N GLU A 815 33.53 29.08 -4.33
CA GLU A 815 32.08 29.21 -4.46
C GLU A 815 31.36 29.05 -3.11
N ILE A 816 31.81 28.14 -2.25
CA ILE A 816 31.22 27.94 -0.90
C ILE A 816 31.43 29.19 -0.03
N ILE A 817 32.63 29.79 -0.06
CA ILE A 817 32.91 31.03 0.66
C ILE A 817 32.05 32.18 0.11
N ALA A 818 32.00 32.35 -1.21
CA ALA A 818 31.29 33.43 -1.90
C ALA A 818 29.75 33.32 -1.86
N LEU A 819 29.21 32.17 -1.44
CA LEU A 819 27.77 31.88 -1.31
C LEU A 819 27.37 31.48 0.11
N SER A 820 28.24 31.70 1.10
CA SER A 820 27.98 31.35 2.51
C SER A 820 26.70 32.00 3.08
N ASP A 821 26.32 33.18 2.61
CA ASP A 821 25.06 33.86 2.91
C ASP A 821 23.81 33.11 2.38
N VAL A 822 23.95 32.47 1.23
CA VAL A 822 22.87 31.67 0.60
C VAL A 822 22.82 30.26 1.22
N LEU A 823 23.98 29.62 1.40
CA LEU A 823 24.08 28.24 1.90
C LEU A 823 23.63 28.11 3.37
N THR A 824 23.79 29.15 4.18
CA THR A 824 23.34 29.14 5.59
C THR A 824 21.83 29.33 5.75
N ALA A 825 21.16 29.94 4.77
CA ALA A 825 19.72 30.20 4.83
C ALA A 825 18.87 28.92 4.62
N TYR A 826 19.37 27.89 3.93
CA TYR A 826 18.64 26.67 3.62
C TYR A 826 18.13 25.91 4.87
N SER A 827 19.00 25.78 5.87
CA SER A 827 18.68 25.09 7.13
C SER A 827 17.65 25.86 7.97
N ALA A 828 17.67 27.20 7.88
CA ALA A 828 16.83 28.08 8.68
C ALA A 828 15.35 28.13 8.24
N THR A 829 15.03 27.67 7.02
CA THR A 829 13.67 27.76 6.44
C THR A 829 12.95 26.42 6.28
N GLN A 830 13.65 25.29 6.40
CA GLN A 830 13.06 23.95 6.26
C GLN A 830 13.03 23.12 7.55
N THR A 831 13.59 23.61 8.65
CA THR A 831 13.40 22.95 9.95
C THR A 831 11.91 23.09 10.33
N PRO A 832 11.17 22.00 10.61
CA PRO A 832 9.83 22.10 11.19
C PRO A 832 9.92 22.98 12.44
N GLU A 833 8.95 23.88 12.68
CA GLU A 833 8.96 24.68 13.92
C GLU A 833 9.16 23.71 15.09
N PRO A 834 10.24 23.86 15.89
CA PRO A 834 10.54 22.91 16.94
C PRO A 834 9.33 22.85 17.87
N ALA A 835 8.84 21.65 18.12
CA ALA A 835 7.63 21.45 18.91
C ALA A 835 7.73 22.30 20.19
N PRO A 836 6.71 23.13 20.49
CA PRO A 836 6.81 24.10 21.58
C PRO A 836 7.24 23.35 22.85
N PRO A 837 8.23 23.88 23.59
CA PRO A 837 8.86 23.14 24.68
C PRO A 837 7.77 22.63 25.62
N LEU A 838 7.80 21.32 25.89
CA LEU A 838 6.78 20.65 26.70
C LEU A 838 6.58 21.46 27.98
N ALA A 839 5.42 22.12 28.08
CA ALA A 839 4.94 22.61 29.36
C ALA A 839 4.93 21.40 30.30
N SER A 840 5.34 21.57 31.55
CA SER A 840 5.36 20.48 32.53
C SER A 840 3.93 20.11 32.96
N ARG A 841 3.23 19.43 32.06
CA ARG A 841 1.89 18.90 32.27
C ARG A 841 1.96 17.80 33.32
N LYS A 842 1.01 17.81 34.26
CA LYS A 842 0.87 16.74 35.25
C LYS A 842 0.20 15.53 34.58
N LEU A 843 0.46 14.34 35.11
CA LEU A 843 -0.33 13.16 34.80
C LEU A 843 -1.81 13.45 35.10
N VAL A 844 -2.67 13.24 34.11
CA VAL A 844 -4.13 13.35 34.26
C VAL A 844 -4.69 11.96 34.58
N LYS A 845 -4.41 10.98 33.70
CA LYS A 845 -4.77 9.57 33.84
C LYS A 845 -3.90 8.72 32.91
N GLU A 846 -3.64 7.47 33.28
CA GLU A 846 -3.15 6.48 32.32
C GLU A 846 -4.34 6.01 31.47
N TRP A 847 -4.51 6.60 30.29
CA TRP A 847 -5.71 6.36 29.46
C TRP A 847 -5.60 5.05 28.69
N LEU A 848 -6.60 4.19 28.86
CA LEU A 848 -6.82 3.00 28.04
C LEU A 848 -7.90 3.27 26.99
N THR A 849 -7.94 2.49 25.91
CA THR A 849 -8.94 2.65 24.83
C THR A 849 -10.37 2.57 25.38
N GLY A 850 -10.65 1.62 26.28
CA GLY A 850 -11.96 1.45 26.91
C GLY A 850 -12.41 2.60 27.83
N ASP A 851 -11.49 3.49 28.25
CA ASP A 851 -11.86 4.68 29.04
C ASP A 851 -12.49 5.78 28.18
N LEU A 852 -12.07 5.87 26.92
CA LEU A 852 -12.38 6.97 26.00
C LEU A 852 -13.36 6.54 24.89
N GLN A 853 -13.47 5.24 24.62
CA GLN A 853 -14.45 4.65 23.70
C GLN A 853 -15.89 5.13 23.93
N PRO A 854 -16.42 5.27 25.16
CA PRO A 854 -17.77 5.78 25.41
C PRO A 854 -17.97 7.27 25.06
N LEU A 855 -16.91 8.00 24.68
CA LEU A 855 -16.95 9.43 24.39
C LEU A 855 -16.80 9.76 22.89
N LEU A 856 -16.54 8.76 22.03
CA LEU A 856 -16.15 8.97 20.63
C LEU A 856 -17.22 9.65 19.75
N ASP A 857 -18.50 9.55 20.10
CA ASP A 857 -19.56 10.23 19.37
C ASP A 857 -19.51 11.76 19.53
N GLN A 858 -18.91 12.23 20.63
CA GLN A 858 -18.77 13.66 20.93
C GLN A 858 -17.77 14.37 20.00
N VAL A 859 -16.93 13.62 19.27
CA VAL A 859 -15.94 14.15 18.30
C VAL A 859 -16.61 14.85 17.10
N GLY A 860 -17.86 14.49 16.76
CA GLY A 860 -18.52 14.94 15.53
C GLY A 860 -19.02 16.40 15.51
N LYS A 861 -18.97 17.14 16.62
CA LYS A 861 -19.44 18.53 16.73
C LYS A 861 -18.91 19.23 17.99
N GLY A 862 -18.88 20.56 17.98
CA GLY A 862 -18.53 21.39 19.15
C GLY A 862 -17.06 21.33 19.59
N ARG A 863 -16.18 20.70 18.79
CA ARG A 863 -14.76 20.50 19.10
C ARG A 863 -13.92 21.75 18.79
N SER A 864 -12.69 21.80 19.29
CA SER A 864 -11.76 22.92 19.12
C SER A 864 -10.59 22.57 18.20
N PHE A 865 -10.60 23.11 16.98
CA PHE A 865 -9.49 22.94 16.03
C PHE A 865 -8.14 23.37 16.59
N ALA A 866 -8.10 24.52 17.26
CA ALA A 866 -6.87 25.06 17.84
C ALA A 866 -6.32 24.14 18.94
N ARG A 867 -7.18 23.68 19.86
CA ARG A 867 -6.77 22.81 20.96
C ARG A 867 -6.35 21.42 20.45
N GLY A 868 -7.08 20.84 19.50
CA GLY A 868 -6.71 19.58 18.87
C GLY A 868 -5.37 19.65 18.13
N LYS A 869 -5.11 20.77 17.43
CA LYS A 869 -3.80 21.06 16.84
C LYS A 869 -2.72 21.16 17.92
N ASP A 870 -2.94 21.93 18.99
CA ASP A 870 -1.97 22.10 20.07
C ASP A 870 -1.62 20.77 20.75
N VAL A 871 -2.62 19.89 20.96
CA VAL A 871 -2.42 18.53 21.48
C VAL A 871 -1.57 17.69 20.52
N PHE A 872 -1.79 17.76 19.21
CA PHE A 872 -0.99 17.02 18.21
C PHE A 872 0.51 17.35 18.29
N TYR A 873 0.87 18.62 18.55
CA TYR A 873 2.27 19.01 18.75
C TYR A 873 2.79 18.69 20.15
N GLN A 874 2.00 18.94 21.22
CA GLN A 874 2.40 18.68 22.60
C GLN A 874 2.54 17.18 22.91
N ALA A 875 1.72 16.31 22.31
CA ALA A 875 1.84 14.85 22.37
C ALA A 875 2.95 14.30 21.47
N GLN A 876 3.73 15.17 20.81
CA GLN A 876 4.84 14.85 19.91
C GLN A 876 4.44 13.99 18.68
N CYS A 877 3.16 13.92 18.31
CA CYS A 877 2.71 13.19 17.11
C CYS A 877 3.44 13.70 15.86
N SER A 878 3.63 15.03 15.75
CA SER A 878 4.36 15.68 14.65
C SER A 878 5.85 15.29 14.55
N ALA A 879 6.47 14.74 15.60
CA ALA A 879 7.87 14.31 15.54
C ALA A 879 8.04 13.04 14.69
N CYS A 880 7.03 12.15 14.72
CA CYS A 880 7.06 10.89 13.99
C CYS A 880 6.15 10.88 12.76
N HIS A 881 5.06 11.65 12.76
CA HIS A 881 4.00 11.59 11.75
C HIS A 881 3.85 12.89 10.96
N ARG A 882 3.46 12.76 9.69
CA ARG A 882 3.06 13.88 8.84
C ARG A 882 1.59 14.26 9.02
N TYR A 883 1.30 15.54 8.85
CA TYR A 883 -0.06 16.06 8.70
C TYR A 883 -0.03 17.28 7.77
N GLY A 884 -0.65 17.15 6.59
CA GLY A 884 -0.38 18.02 5.45
C GLY A 884 1.07 17.84 4.98
N ASP A 885 1.77 18.95 4.75
CA ASP A 885 3.20 18.95 4.38
C ASP A 885 4.16 18.93 5.59
N GLN A 886 3.63 19.00 6.82
CA GLN A 886 4.40 19.20 8.07
C GLN A 886 4.59 17.90 8.86
N GLY A 887 5.67 17.80 9.63
CA GLY A 887 5.96 16.68 10.54
C GLY A 887 6.92 15.62 9.97
N GLY A 888 7.31 14.66 10.82
CA GLY A 888 8.29 13.61 10.52
C GLY A 888 7.72 12.42 9.72
N ALA A 889 8.60 11.63 9.09
CA ALA A 889 8.27 10.46 8.27
C ALA A 889 8.66 9.11 8.92
N ALA A 890 8.82 9.08 10.25
CA ALA A 890 9.19 7.87 10.99
C ALA A 890 8.01 6.88 11.10
N GLY A 891 6.80 7.40 11.28
CA GLY A 891 5.53 6.69 11.27
C GLY A 891 4.67 7.07 10.04
N PRO A 892 3.45 6.52 9.92
CA PRO A 892 2.53 6.78 8.81
C PRO A 892 2.08 8.24 8.73
N ASP A 893 1.81 8.69 7.51
CA ASP A 893 1.18 9.99 7.23
C ASP A 893 -0.27 10.00 7.74
N LEU A 894 -0.60 10.95 8.61
CA LEU A 894 -1.91 11.04 9.27
C LEU A 894 -2.89 11.96 8.55
N THR A 895 -2.49 12.65 7.47
CA THR A 895 -3.30 13.65 6.75
C THR A 895 -4.68 13.13 6.35
N ALA A 896 -4.73 11.88 5.88
CA ALA A 896 -5.93 11.17 5.48
C ALA A 896 -6.10 9.88 6.29
N VAL A 897 -5.80 9.88 7.59
CA VAL A 897 -5.92 8.67 8.42
C VAL A 897 -7.39 8.28 8.64
N ALA A 898 -8.27 9.27 8.80
CA ALA A 898 -9.70 9.07 9.02
C ALA A 898 -10.48 8.55 7.78
N THR A 899 -9.87 8.48 6.59
CA THR A 899 -10.49 7.77 5.44
C THR A 899 -10.40 6.24 5.60
N ARG A 900 -9.42 5.78 6.38
CA ARG A 900 -9.01 4.36 6.51
C ARG A 900 -9.34 3.74 7.86
N PHE A 901 -9.58 4.56 8.88
CA PHE A 901 -9.65 4.14 10.26
C PHE A 901 -10.78 4.90 10.96
N LYS A 902 -11.58 4.18 11.74
CA LYS A 902 -12.64 4.75 12.57
C LYS A 902 -12.02 5.41 13.80
N ARG A 903 -12.78 6.27 14.48
CA ARG A 903 -12.38 6.90 15.75
C ARG A 903 -11.81 5.92 16.77
N GLN A 904 -12.41 4.73 16.87
CA GLN A 904 -11.95 3.64 17.72
C GLN A 904 -10.55 3.17 17.35
N ASP A 905 -10.30 2.91 16.06
CA ASP A 905 -9.02 2.41 15.56
C ASP A 905 -7.91 3.47 15.74
N LEU A 906 -8.24 4.76 15.54
CA LEU A 906 -7.33 5.89 15.78
C LEU A 906 -6.99 6.05 17.27
N LEU A 907 -8.00 5.95 18.15
CA LEU A 907 -7.82 6.00 19.59
C LEU A 907 -6.94 4.84 20.07
N GLU A 908 -7.28 3.61 19.67
CA GLU A 908 -6.55 2.39 20.00
C GLU A 908 -5.09 2.44 19.52
N SER A 909 -4.84 2.98 18.33
CA SER A 909 -3.48 3.17 17.82
C SER A 909 -2.67 4.17 18.65
N ALA A 910 -3.31 5.12 19.35
CA ALA A 910 -2.65 6.13 20.16
C ALA A 910 -2.46 5.71 21.63
N THR A 911 -3.37 4.90 22.19
CA THR A 911 -3.30 4.36 23.56
C THR A 911 -2.53 3.04 23.63
N GLU A 912 -2.70 2.15 22.65
CA GLU A 912 -2.15 0.79 22.58
C GLU A 912 -1.27 0.58 21.32
N PRO A 913 -0.25 1.43 21.03
CA PRO A 913 0.43 1.50 19.73
C PRO A 913 1.18 0.24 19.26
N SER A 914 1.29 -0.81 20.08
CA SER A 914 1.90 -2.11 19.72
C SER A 914 0.87 -3.20 19.38
N LYS A 915 -0.44 -2.89 19.41
CA LYS A 915 -1.52 -3.86 19.20
C LYS A 915 -1.68 -4.27 17.73
N VAL A 916 -1.60 -3.30 16.83
CA VAL A 916 -1.58 -3.50 15.37
C VAL A 916 -0.43 -2.69 14.79
N LEU A 917 0.44 -3.34 14.02
CA LEU A 917 1.61 -2.71 13.38
C LEU A 917 1.61 -3.07 11.90
N SER A 918 1.72 -2.07 11.03
CA SER A 918 2.06 -2.29 9.62
C SER A 918 3.57 -2.53 9.52
N GLU A 919 3.96 -3.58 8.81
CA GLU A 919 5.36 -4.01 8.64
C GLU A 919 6.26 -2.89 8.10
N GLN A 920 5.71 -2.00 7.27
CA GLN A 920 6.39 -0.82 6.72
C GLN A 920 6.99 0.11 7.80
N TYR A 921 6.44 0.08 9.02
CA TYR A 921 6.86 0.91 10.16
C TYR A 921 7.37 0.10 11.36
N MET A 922 7.47 -1.23 11.25
CA MET A 922 8.03 -2.07 12.30
C MET A 922 9.55 -1.95 12.36
N ASN A 923 10.10 -1.90 13.57
CA ASN A 923 11.54 -2.09 13.75
C ASN A 923 11.92 -3.54 13.40
N THR A 924 13.09 -3.76 12.81
CA THR A 924 13.70 -5.08 12.70
C THR A 924 14.53 -5.35 13.96
N ALA A 925 14.35 -6.52 14.56
CA ALA A 925 15.27 -7.08 15.56
C ALA A 925 16.26 -8.00 14.84
N ILE A 926 17.55 -7.70 14.98
CA ILE A 926 18.65 -8.51 14.46
C ILE A 926 19.42 -9.10 15.63
N GLU A 927 19.47 -10.41 15.71
CA GLU A 927 20.34 -11.14 16.61
C GLU A 927 21.64 -11.51 15.89
N THR A 928 22.77 -11.15 16.48
CA THR A 928 24.09 -11.51 15.97
C THR A 928 24.56 -12.85 16.53
N LYS A 929 25.48 -13.52 15.84
CA LYS A 929 26.21 -14.73 16.29
C LYS A 929 26.97 -14.58 17.60
N LYS A 930 27.07 -13.34 18.12
CA LYS A 930 27.67 -12.99 19.41
C LYS A 930 26.62 -12.82 20.52
N GLY A 931 25.33 -13.09 20.24
CA GLY A 931 24.21 -12.93 21.18
C GLY A 931 23.76 -11.48 21.40
N LEU A 932 24.29 -10.51 20.66
CA LEU A 932 23.82 -9.12 20.72
C LEU A 932 22.56 -8.98 19.86
N VAL A 933 21.47 -8.50 20.47
CA VAL A 933 20.22 -8.12 19.79
C VAL A 933 20.21 -6.61 19.56
N ILE A 934 20.06 -6.20 18.30
CA ILE A 934 19.93 -4.79 17.90
C ILE A 934 18.54 -4.62 17.28
N THR A 935 17.72 -3.74 17.86
CA THR A 935 16.38 -3.45 17.36
C THR A 935 16.33 -2.02 16.82
N GLY A 936 15.80 -1.84 15.60
CA GLY A 936 15.63 -0.53 14.98
C GLY A 936 15.15 -0.60 13.53
N ARG A 937 14.99 0.56 12.89
CA ARG A 937 14.60 0.64 11.48
C ARG A 937 15.85 0.45 10.61
N ILE A 938 15.77 -0.39 9.59
CA ILE A 938 16.87 -0.52 8.61
C ILE A 938 16.87 0.72 7.72
N THR A 939 18.02 1.35 7.55
CA THR A 939 18.22 2.58 6.77
C THR A 939 19.09 2.39 5.54
N GLU A 940 19.86 1.30 5.49
CA GLU A 940 20.67 0.87 4.35
C GLU A 940 20.82 -0.65 4.42
N GLU A 941 20.67 -1.35 3.31
CA GLU A 941 20.99 -2.77 3.21
C GLU A 941 21.75 -3.05 1.90
N THR A 942 22.88 -3.74 2.00
CA THR A 942 23.74 -4.11 0.87
C THR A 942 23.91 -5.64 0.84
N PRO A 943 24.63 -6.22 -0.14
CA PRO A 943 24.98 -7.64 -0.11
C PRO A 943 25.76 -8.06 1.15
N ASP A 944 26.56 -7.15 1.73
CA ASP A 944 27.50 -7.47 2.81
C ASP A 944 27.07 -6.99 4.21
N LYS A 945 26.30 -5.90 4.31
CA LYS A 945 25.93 -5.25 5.58
C LYS A 945 24.47 -4.81 5.64
N VAL A 946 23.99 -4.60 6.86
CA VAL A 946 22.73 -3.94 7.22
C VAL A 946 23.08 -2.75 8.13
N VAL A 947 22.49 -1.58 7.90
CA VAL A 947 22.60 -0.42 8.78
C VAL A 947 21.24 -0.17 9.44
N ILE A 948 21.24 -0.14 10.78
CA ILE A 948 20.05 -0.01 11.62
C ILE A 948 20.10 1.34 12.33
N ARG A 949 18.99 2.08 12.35
CA ARG A 949 18.74 3.23 13.23
C ARG A 949 17.91 2.77 14.44
N PRO A 950 18.49 2.60 15.65
CA PRO A 950 17.76 2.07 16.80
C PRO A 950 16.67 3.00 17.32
N LYS A 951 16.84 4.31 17.13
CA LYS A 951 15.95 5.37 17.63
C LYS A 951 15.54 6.27 16.48
N PRO A 952 14.24 6.37 16.12
CA PRO A 952 13.82 7.06 14.89
C PRO A 952 14.16 8.55 14.82
N LEU A 953 14.29 9.22 15.97
CA LEU A 953 14.52 10.66 16.10
C LEU A 953 15.99 11.04 16.33
N GLU A 954 16.89 10.07 16.45
CA GLU A 954 18.33 10.28 16.64
C GLU A 954 19.10 9.89 15.35
N PRO A 955 20.13 10.64 14.93
CA PRO A 955 20.88 10.35 13.69
C PRO A 955 21.74 9.08 13.76
N GLU A 956 22.05 8.59 14.96
CA GLU A 956 22.92 7.44 15.22
C GLU A 956 22.44 6.16 14.52
N THR A 957 23.39 5.44 13.91
CA THR A 957 23.16 4.15 13.27
C THR A 957 24.19 3.10 13.71
N VAL A 958 23.81 1.84 13.61
CA VAL A 958 24.63 0.67 13.92
C VAL A 958 24.73 -0.18 12.66
N THR A 959 25.96 -0.42 12.19
CA THR A 959 26.22 -1.33 11.06
C THR A 959 26.45 -2.75 11.57
N VAL A 960 25.78 -3.72 10.96
CA VAL A 960 25.92 -5.16 11.23
C VAL A 960 26.31 -5.86 9.92
N MET A 961 27.40 -6.62 9.93
CA MET A 961 27.77 -7.43 8.75
C MET A 961 26.80 -8.61 8.63
N LYS A 962 26.30 -8.91 7.42
CA LYS A 962 25.35 -10.01 7.21
C LYS A 962 25.92 -11.38 7.60
N SER A 963 27.23 -11.56 7.47
CA SER A 963 27.95 -12.74 7.95
C SER A 963 27.89 -12.94 9.48
N GLU A 964 27.65 -11.87 10.25
CA GLU A 964 27.51 -11.89 11.71
C GLU A 964 26.06 -12.04 12.19
N ILE A 965 25.06 -11.98 11.30
CA ILE A 965 23.66 -12.18 11.65
C ILE A 965 23.39 -13.67 11.88
N GLU A 966 22.68 -13.98 12.97
CA GLU A 966 22.14 -15.30 13.27
C GLU A 966 20.63 -15.34 12.97
N THR A 967 19.85 -14.39 13.51
CA THR A 967 18.42 -14.27 13.23
C THR A 967 18.00 -12.83 12.90
N ARG A 968 16.93 -12.69 12.11
CA ARG A 968 16.30 -11.41 11.74
C ARG A 968 14.78 -11.59 11.79
N GLN A 969 14.08 -10.74 12.52
CA GLN A 969 12.62 -10.76 12.62
C GLN A 969 12.05 -9.35 12.84
N LEU A 970 10.76 -9.14 12.51
CA LEU A 970 10.08 -7.88 12.81
C LEU A 970 9.72 -7.80 14.31
N SER A 971 9.91 -6.62 14.90
CA SER A 971 9.65 -6.33 16.32
C SER A 971 8.15 -6.17 16.57
N LYS A 972 7.61 -6.98 17.48
CA LYS A 972 6.21 -6.86 17.95
C LYS A 972 5.97 -5.61 18.83
N THR A 973 7.03 -4.89 19.21
CA THR A 973 6.94 -3.62 19.94
C THR A 973 7.02 -2.45 18.97
N SER A 974 6.09 -1.51 19.10
CA SER A 974 6.01 -0.29 18.30
C SER A 974 7.20 0.65 18.53
N PRO A 975 7.65 1.40 17.50
CA PRO A 975 8.53 2.55 17.72
C PRO A 975 7.79 3.76 18.33
N MET A 976 6.46 3.79 18.33
CA MET A 976 5.66 4.84 18.96
C MET A 976 5.58 4.63 20.49
N PRO A 977 5.94 5.63 21.32
CA PRO A 977 5.85 5.52 22.77
C PRO A 977 4.42 5.30 23.28
N THR A 978 4.28 4.51 24.35
CA THR A 978 3.01 4.37 25.09
C THR A 978 2.78 5.58 26.00
N GLY A 979 1.50 5.89 26.27
CA GLY A 979 1.13 6.91 27.27
C GLY A 979 1.31 8.37 26.84
N LEU A 980 1.51 8.65 25.55
CA LEU A 980 1.62 10.03 25.01
C LEU A 980 0.40 10.92 25.37
N LEU A 981 -0.78 10.30 25.53
CA LEU A 981 -2.03 11.02 25.87
C LEU A 981 -2.22 11.24 27.39
N ASN A 982 -1.38 10.66 28.26
CA ASN A 982 -1.65 10.56 29.70
C ASN A 982 -1.64 11.90 30.47
N THR A 983 -1.18 12.98 29.84
CA THR A 983 -1.15 14.34 30.43
C THR A 983 -2.23 15.28 29.88
N PHE A 984 -3.16 14.74 29.08
CA PHE A 984 -4.28 15.45 28.48
C PHE A 984 -5.61 15.00 29.09
N THR A 985 -6.62 15.86 29.06
CA THR A 985 -7.98 15.50 29.44
C THR A 985 -8.69 14.75 28.30
N ASP A 986 -9.79 14.08 28.63
CA ASP A 986 -10.72 13.52 27.65
C ASP A 986 -11.12 14.54 26.57
N GLU A 987 -11.55 15.73 26.96
CA GLU A 987 -11.90 16.82 26.03
C GLU A 987 -10.76 17.22 25.07
N GLU A 988 -9.51 17.27 25.55
CA GLU A 988 -8.32 17.52 24.71
C GLU A 988 -8.05 16.37 23.72
N ILE A 989 -8.27 15.13 24.14
CA ILE A 989 -8.09 13.94 23.30
C ILE A 989 -9.20 13.84 22.23
N LEU A 990 -10.44 14.19 22.57
CA LEU A 990 -11.55 14.26 21.60
C LEU A 990 -11.31 15.34 20.54
N ASP A 991 -10.67 16.47 20.91
CA ASP A 991 -10.24 17.48 19.94
C ASP A 991 -9.08 17.01 19.06
N LEU A 992 -8.14 16.22 19.58
CA LEU A 992 -7.08 15.61 18.78
C LEU A 992 -7.67 14.69 17.69
N LEU A 993 -8.63 13.85 18.05
CA LEU A 993 -9.37 13.02 17.09
C LEU A 993 -10.11 13.89 16.06
N ALA A 994 -10.80 14.93 16.52
CA ALA A 994 -11.51 15.86 15.65
C ALA A 994 -10.60 16.62 14.68
N TYR A 995 -9.39 16.98 15.14
CA TYR A 995 -8.34 17.58 14.33
C TYR A 995 -7.87 16.62 13.25
N MET A 996 -7.54 15.37 13.58
CA MET A 996 -7.14 14.36 12.59
C MET A 996 -8.21 14.07 11.53
N GLU A 997 -9.49 14.01 11.93
CA GLU A 997 -10.63 13.86 10.99
C GLU A 997 -10.80 15.04 10.01
N SER A 998 -10.28 16.21 10.34
CA SER A 998 -10.59 17.44 9.60
C SER A 998 -9.75 17.68 8.34
N PHE A 999 -8.75 16.85 8.04
CA PHE A 999 -7.74 17.11 7.01
C PHE A 999 -7.05 18.48 7.17
N GLY A 1000 -6.91 18.96 8.41
CA GLY A 1000 -6.39 20.30 8.74
C GLY A 1000 -7.34 21.45 8.42
N ASN A 1001 -8.61 21.19 8.07
CA ASN A 1001 -9.58 22.22 7.74
C ASN A 1001 -10.30 22.77 8.99
N PRO A 1002 -10.02 24.02 9.42
CA PRO A 1002 -10.70 24.63 10.58
C PRO A 1002 -12.20 24.90 10.36
N LYS A 1003 -12.71 24.70 9.14
CA LYS A 1003 -14.14 24.81 8.80
C LYS A 1003 -14.86 23.45 8.71
N HIS A 1004 -14.19 22.35 9.08
CA HIS A 1004 -14.80 21.01 9.12
C HIS A 1004 -15.96 20.96 10.14
N VAL A 1005 -16.97 20.11 9.87
CA VAL A 1005 -18.20 20.03 10.68
C VAL A 1005 -17.94 19.80 12.18
N ASN A 1006 -16.88 19.06 12.52
CA ASN A 1006 -16.50 18.77 13.91
C ASN A 1006 -16.31 20.04 14.77
N PHE A 1007 -15.96 21.18 14.17
CA PHE A 1007 -15.73 22.46 14.86
C PHE A 1007 -16.92 23.43 14.75
N THR A 1008 -18.02 23.01 14.14
CA THR A 1008 -19.29 23.75 14.17
C THR A 1008 -19.97 23.57 15.54
N LYS A 1009 -20.66 24.62 16.01
CA LYS A 1009 -21.29 24.67 17.33
C LYS A 1009 -22.67 24.04 17.35
#